data_AF-A0A5S3PSV2-F1
#
_entry.id   AF-A0A5S3PSV2-F1
#
_cell.length_a   1.000
_cell.length_b   1.000
_cell.length_c   1.000
_cell.angle_alpha   90.00
_cell.angle_beta   90.00
_cell.angle_gamma   90.00
#
_symmetry.space_group_name_H-M   'P 1'
#
loop_
_entity.id
_entity.type
_entity.pdbx_description
1 polymer ?
#
loop_
_entity_poly.entity_id
_entity_poly.type
_entity_poly.pdbx_seq_one_letter_code
_entity_poly.pdbx_strand_id
1 'polypeptide(L)'
;MTEHITILKRPDFRESEDYIALRKKGIELIEKLGSTYWTDYNIHDPGITLLELLCFAQTEVGFKLGFSIEDLLAFRTDQDVKWNDQCFYTAREILTINPFTNNDWRKVIIDRPGIANAWMQCTPCPCHPPFFGDCRDSVLTYEETEHPIHIKGFWDTLLELEVDSQYGDLNSGKVFHSFSFDLGKHRAVAEIRFSPWHKAKLNTQLLKLLRADEISTFILEINHFHIDTADSVFYKALRSPLRIDVSYKISTPSGTKQVDLLELPVKIWFKSSAGRNEIDESDVETIFKDVTLTGPFSQYLFQLKRADEAVLEATNALHIHRNLAEDYCNITTVPIVDVGLCADIEMAADADIEAVLGEAYYLITEYLNPVVKFYTLSELLADGKYTEEIFLGPKLDHGFILEEELENSDLRTTIYTSDIINILMDIEGIVAVKNIAITRYDDAGNLVESQLWELHIQPGHQPRLYIHASKVLVFKDDLPFLPHQDELHDTLQMWKGVRQQNKVIQTNNDLEVPFGNYIDNNGHYPLQYDLPETYGVGPHGLKEPSSNERKAQAKQLKAYLLVFEHLLSVFLRQLERFKDILSINPTISKSYFADLFKEEELKGVSELYIDVNDDTFHNLLEDRSQFLERRNGFLDHLLARFGESFSDYALMLYQAYGVEEKAEEELVFDKINFLEKFPSISSNRAKAFNYKDETKVCHPENTTGLSERIKVILGLNGANSFIQYEVRNNSSGKWEGNWQLKNDQEEKLLFGIELTDIDQEYDLRNQLKEKVQDAIAQLHLKTHLNTVPKGGKFVVELENSTGDVIANASEEFLLEVEADAHKNSIESFMDKVVLSEKIFVVEHILLRPRNTSLAIPPDGDPFLPICIDSDCRLCGEEDPYSFRITVVLNGEQGVANGGIPFRRFAEKTIRLETPAHLGVKICWVSEEQLVAFEIKYCAWLSELAKPEPNPGDLHNRLVELIDIFKNLKSVYPQATLHDCEDGDDENRVRLNSTII
;
A
#
# COMPACT_ATOMS: atom_id res chain seq x y z
N MET A 1 -13.77 32.97 8.13
CA MET A 1 -14.23 34.39 8.08
C MET A 1 -15.16 34.51 6.89
N THR A 2 -16.39 34.98 7.07
CA THR A 2 -17.30 35.29 5.95
C THR A 2 -16.69 36.41 5.12
N GLU A 3 -16.20 36.10 3.92
CA GLU A 3 -15.71 37.11 2.99
C GLU A 3 -16.82 38.10 2.66
N HIS A 4 -16.56 39.38 2.87
CA HIS A 4 -17.47 40.44 2.46
C HIS A 4 -17.35 40.65 0.95
N ILE A 5 -18.38 40.28 0.20
CA ILE A 5 -18.48 40.57 -1.23
C ILE A 5 -18.39 42.10 -1.42
N THR A 6 -17.28 42.56 -1.98
CA THR A 6 -16.99 43.99 -2.16
C THR A 6 -16.99 44.31 -3.65
N ILE A 7 -17.96 45.11 -4.10
CA ILE A 7 -18.00 45.59 -5.49
C ILE A 7 -17.01 46.75 -5.62
N LEU A 8 -15.92 46.54 -6.35
CA LEU A 8 -14.94 47.58 -6.61
C LEU A 8 -15.56 48.69 -7.48
N LYS A 9 -15.36 49.95 -7.09
CA LYS A 9 -15.81 51.12 -7.88
C LYS A 9 -15.10 51.22 -9.23
N ARG A 10 -13.89 50.68 -9.32
CA ARG A 10 -13.05 50.59 -10.52
C ARG A 10 -12.36 49.22 -10.49
N PRO A 11 -13.02 48.16 -10.96
CA PRO A 11 -12.37 46.87 -11.14
C PRO A 11 -11.23 47.02 -12.16
N ASP A 12 -10.12 46.33 -11.90
CA ASP A 12 -9.01 46.23 -12.85
C ASP A 12 -9.32 45.03 -13.77
N PHE A 13 -9.70 45.33 -15.01
CA PHE A 13 -10.07 44.31 -15.99
C PHE A 13 -8.86 43.86 -16.78
N ARG A 14 -8.79 42.58 -17.09
CA ARG A 14 -7.84 42.09 -18.09
C ARG A 14 -8.17 42.72 -19.44
N GLU A 15 -7.20 42.83 -20.35
CA GLU A 15 -7.45 43.37 -21.70
C GLU A 15 -8.56 42.59 -22.43
N SER A 16 -8.69 41.28 -22.16
CA SER A 16 -9.76 40.41 -22.69
C SER A 16 -11.15 40.66 -22.10
N GLU A 17 -11.24 41.36 -20.97
CA GLU A 17 -12.50 41.71 -20.29
C GLU A 17 -12.87 43.19 -20.53
N ASP A 18 -11.92 44.01 -20.99
CA ASP A 18 -12.14 45.42 -21.31
C ASP A 18 -12.66 45.60 -22.74
N TYR A 19 -13.98 45.78 -22.85
CA TYR A 19 -14.67 46.10 -24.10
C TYR A 19 -14.03 47.27 -24.87
N ILE A 20 -13.64 48.36 -24.19
CA ILE A 20 -13.11 49.56 -24.86
C ILE A 20 -11.74 49.24 -25.48
N ALA A 21 -10.92 48.49 -24.75
CA ALA A 21 -9.62 48.04 -25.24
C ALA A 21 -9.78 47.11 -26.45
N LEU A 22 -10.67 46.12 -26.38
CA LEU A 22 -10.96 45.20 -27.48
C LEU A 22 -11.47 45.93 -28.72
N ARG A 23 -12.43 46.84 -28.56
CA ARG A 23 -12.99 47.64 -29.67
C ARG A 23 -11.93 48.48 -30.34
N LYS A 24 -11.09 49.15 -29.55
CA LYS A 24 -9.98 49.96 -30.07
C LYS A 24 -9.04 49.11 -30.92
N LYS A 25 -8.64 47.94 -30.42
CA LYS A 25 -7.77 46.99 -31.11
C LYS A 25 -8.40 46.45 -32.39
N GLY A 26 -9.71 46.17 -32.36
CA GLY A 26 -10.49 45.77 -33.53
C GLY A 26 -10.48 46.83 -34.64
N ILE A 27 -10.69 48.10 -34.29
CA ILE A 27 -10.62 49.21 -35.25
C ILE A 27 -9.20 49.36 -35.80
N GLU A 28 -8.17 49.30 -34.97
CA GLU A 28 -6.76 49.35 -35.41
C GLU A 28 -6.44 48.24 -36.43
N LEU A 29 -6.99 47.03 -36.23
CA LEU A 29 -6.85 45.92 -37.17
C LEU A 29 -7.59 46.18 -38.49
N ILE A 30 -8.80 46.72 -38.45
CA ILE A 30 -9.57 47.09 -39.66
C ILE A 30 -8.85 48.20 -40.44
N GLU A 31 -8.34 49.23 -39.77
CA GLU A 31 -7.57 50.30 -40.40
C GLU A 31 -6.33 49.73 -41.11
N LYS A 32 -5.62 48.81 -40.44
CA LYS A 32 -4.41 48.20 -41.00
C LYS A 32 -4.69 47.28 -42.19
N LEU A 33 -5.76 46.49 -42.15
CA LEU A 33 -6.07 45.47 -43.16
C LEU A 33 -6.95 46.00 -44.30
N GLY A 34 -7.78 47.00 -44.03
CA GLY A 34 -8.93 47.37 -44.86
C GLY A 34 -9.05 48.86 -45.21
N SER A 35 -8.14 49.74 -44.76
CA SER A 35 -8.25 51.21 -44.97
C SER A 35 -8.40 51.66 -46.43
N THR A 36 -8.01 50.84 -47.40
CA THR A 36 -8.23 51.11 -48.82
C THR A 36 -9.70 50.96 -49.25
N TYR A 37 -10.44 50.03 -48.64
CA TYR A 37 -11.80 49.65 -49.07
C TYR A 37 -12.88 50.05 -48.05
N TRP A 38 -12.54 50.06 -46.76
CA TRP A 38 -13.41 50.44 -45.66
C TRP A 38 -12.82 51.65 -44.94
N THR A 39 -13.42 52.81 -45.14
CA THR A 39 -12.90 54.12 -44.69
C THR A 39 -13.78 54.82 -43.64
N ASP A 40 -14.98 54.29 -43.38
CA ASP A 40 -15.92 54.81 -42.39
C ASP A 40 -15.95 53.89 -41.16
N TYR A 41 -15.47 54.38 -40.01
CA TYR A 41 -15.41 53.63 -38.76
C TYR A 41 -16.41 54.16 -37.71
N ASN A 42 -17.44 54.87 -38.16
CA ASN A 42 -18.45 55.45 -37.27
C ASN A 42 -19.49 54.41 -36.84
N ILE A 43 -20.18 54.71 -35.74
CA ILE A 43 -21.16 53.85 -35.05
C ILE A 43 -22.37 53.48 -35.93
N HIS A 44 -22.62 54.22 -37.01
CA HIS A 44 -23.74 53.96 -37.91
C HIS A 44 -23.42 52.91 -38.99
N ASP A 45 -22.13 52.56 -39.16
CA ASP A 45 -21.72 51.52 -40.10
C ASP A 45 -22.07 50.13 -39.52
N PRO A 46 -22.84 49.30 -40.25
CA PRO A 46 -23.18 47.95 -39.80
C PRO A 46 -21.96 47.09 -39.44
N GLY A 47 -20.85 47.19 -40.18
CA GLY A 47 -19.65 46.44 -39.88
C GLY A 47 -19.01 46.84 -38.54
N ILE A 48 -19.10 48.11 -38.15
CA ILE A 48 -18.65 48.57 -36.83
C ILE A 48 -19.59 48.05 -35.74
N THR A 49 -20.90 48.02 -35.99
CA THR A 49 -21.84 47.42 -35.02
C THR A 49 -21.59 45.92 -34.83
N LEU A 50 -21.21 45.19 -35.90
CA LEU A 50 -20.81 43.78 -35.80
C LEU A 50 -19.49 43.61 -35.04
N LEU A 51 -18.51 44.50 -35.27
CA LEU A 51 -17.27 44.50 -34.50
C LEU A 51 -17.54 44.71 -33.01
N GLU A 52 -18.35 45.71 -32.66
CA GLU A 52 -18.73 46.01 -31.27
C GLU A 52 -19.38 44.80 -30.60
N LEU A 53 -20.26 44.11 -31.32
CA LEU A 53 -20.87 42.88 -30.84
C LEU A 53 -19.85 41.77 -30.59
N LEU A 54 -18.93 41.53 -31.52
CA LEU A 54 -17.86 40.53 -31.35
C LEU A 54 -16.94 40.89 -30.18
N CYS A 55 -16.61 42.17 -30.00
CA CYS A 55 -15.85 42.64 -28.85
C CYS A 55 -16.58 42.37 -27.54
N PHE A 56 -17.90 42.59 -27.50
CA PHE A 56 -18.71 42.28 -26.32
C PHE A 56 -18.73 40.77 -26.03
N ALA A 57 -19.00 39.93 -27.04
CA ALA A 57 -18.99 38.47 -26.88
C ALA A 57 -17.62 37.96 -26.38
N GLN A 58 -16.52 38.57 -26.82
CA GLN A 58 -15.19 38.20 -26.36
C GLN A 58 -14.93 38.57 -24.89
N THR A 59 -15.61 39.59 -24.33
CA THR A 59 -15.54 39.86 -22.89
C THR A 59 -16.09 38.73 -22.04
N GLU A 60 -17.09 37.98 -22.52
CA GLU A 60 -17.61 36.81 -21.83
C GLU A 60 -16.55 35.70 -21.77
N VAL A 61 -15.87 35.42 -22.89
CA VAL A 61 -14.77 34.45 -22.93
C VAL A 61 -13.67 34.88 -21.97
N GLY A 62 -13.28 36.16 -21.99
CA GLY A 62 -12.31 36.74 -21.07
C GLY A 62 -12.70 36.55 -19.60
N PHE A 63 -13.96 36.79 -19.27
CA PHE A 63 -14.52 36.62 -17.93
C PHE A 63 -14.48 35.16 -17.47
N LYS A 64 -14.91 34.20 -18.31
CA LYS A 64 -14.91 32.77 -17.96
C LYS A 64 -13.50 32.18 -17.86
N LEU A 65 -12.53 32.72 -18.60
CA LEU A 65 -11.10 32.41 -18.41
C LEU A 65 -10.55 32.91 -17.06
N GLY A 66 -11.30 33.74 -16.34
CA GLY A 66 -10.98 34.21 -15.00
C GLY A 66 -11.41 33.27 -13.87
N PHE A 67 -12.18 32.21 -14.17
CA PHE A 67 -12.64 31.25 -13.16
C PHE A 67 -11.48 30.49 -12.53
N SER A 68 -11.64 30.11 -11.26
CA SER A 68 -10.63 29.35 -10.55
C SER A 68 -10.57 27.92 -11.08
N ILE A 69 -9.44 27.24 -10.89
CA ILE A 69 -9.28 25.86 -11.36
C ILE A 69 -10.25 24.93 -10.64
N GLU A 70 -10.51 25.17 -9.35
CA GLU A 70 -11.45 24.41 -8.55
C GLU A 70 -12.85 24.45 -9.18
N ASP A 71 -13.32 25.65 -9.57
CA ASP A 71 -14.63 25.85 -10.19
C ASP A 71 -14.71 25.22 -11.61
N LEU A 72 -13.62 25.31 -12.40
CA LEU A 72 -13.55 24.69 -13.73
C LEU A 72 -13.53 23.15 -13.68
N LEU A 73 -13.05 22.58 -12.59
CA LEU A 73 -13.03 21.13 -12.36
C LEU A 73 -14.26 20.62 -11.60
N ALA A 74 -15.15 21.50 -11.14
CA ALA A 74 -16.28 21.13 -10.31
C ALA A 74 -17.32 20.26 -11.05
N PHE A 75 -17.98 19.40 -10.29
CA PHE A 75 -19.09 18.58 -10.75
C PHE A 75 -20.41 19.18 -10.28
N ARG A 76 -21.47 18.95 -11.06
CA ARG A 76 -22.81 19.36 -10.66
C ARG A 76 -23.17 18.70 -9.33
N THR A 77 -23.91 19.41 -8.49
CA THR A 77 -24.31 18.92 -7.16
C THR A 77 -25.23 17.69 -7.20
N ASP A 78 -25.84 17.39 -8.35
CA ASP A 78 -26.67 16.21 -8.59
C ASP A 78 -25.93 15.04 -9.26
N GLN A 79 -24.63 15.18 -9.51
CA GLN A 79 -23.77 14.14 -10.06
C GLN A 79 -22.85 13.57 -8.97
N ASP A 80 -22.65 12.25 -8.99
CA ASP A 80 -21.62 11.64 -8.16
C ASP A 80 -20.24 12.11 -8.62
N VAL A 81 -19.45 12.62 -7.68
CA VAL A 81 -18.10 13.13 -7.95
C VAL A 81 -17.16 11.96 -8.18
N LYS A 82 -16.75 11.74 -9.43
CA LYS A 82 -15.88 10.63 -9.83
C LYS A 82 -14.43 11.08 -9.89
N TRP A 83 -13.84 11.34 -8.72
CA TRP A 83 -12.41 11.72 -8.60
C TRP A 83 -11.46 10.66 -9.16
N ASN A 84 -11.87 9.38 -9.20
CA ASN A 84 -11.08 8.29 -9.78
C ASN A 84 -10.78 8.49 -11.27
N ASP A 85 -11.57 9.30 -11.98
CA ASP A 85 -11.34 9.66 -13.39
C ASP A 85 -10.37 10.83 -13.55
N GLN A 86 -9.80 11.34 -12.46
CA GLN A 86 -8.82 12.40 -12.42
C GLN A 86 -7.55 11.86 -11.75
N CYS A 87 -6.38 12.13 -12.31
CA CYS A 87 -5.09 11.72 -11.70
C CYS A 87 -4.60 12.72 -10.62
N PHE A 88 -5.51 13.39 -9.93
CA PHE A 88 -5.23 14.32 -8.84
C PHE A 88 -5.23 13.59 -7.50
N TYR A 89 -4.26 12.70 -7.33
CA TYR A 89 -4.09 11.92 -6.10
C TYR A 89 -3.75 12.80 -4.91
N THR A 90 -4.22 12.37 -3.73
CA THR A 90 -3.94 13.03 -2.46
C THR A 90 -2.48 12.86 -2.04
N ALA A 91 -2.02 13.71 -1.12
CA ALA A 91 -0.66 13.61 -0.58
C ALA A 91 -0.41 12.24 0.06
N ARG A 92 -1.40 11.73 0.82
CA ARG A 92 -1.32 10.42 1.48
C ARG A 92 -1.22 9.26 0.48
N GLU A 93 -1.82 9.36 -0.69
CA GLU A 93 -1.76 8.32 -1.72
C GLU A 93 -0.44 8.32 -2.50
N ILE A 94 0.15 9.49 -2.74
CA ILE A 94 1.25 9.65 -3.70
C ILE A 94 2.63 9.79 -3.04
N LEU A 95 2.70 10.33 -1.82
CA LEU A 95 3.97 10.57 -1.12
C LEU A 95 4.36 9.40 -0.21
N THR A 96 3.40 8.58 0.21
CA THR A 96 3.68 7.40 1.04
C THR A 96 4.15 6.21 0.19
N ILE A 97 5.02 5.39 0.76
CA ILE A 97 5.64 4.24 0.08
C ILE A 97 5.54 2.97 0.94
N ASN A 98 5.73 1.81 0.34
CA ASN A 98 5.93 0.57 1.11
C ASN A 98 7.19 0.69 1.99
N PRO A 99 7.20 0.16 3.23
CA PRO A 99 8.35 0.31 4.12
C PRO A 99 9.62 -0.26 3.51
N PHE A 100 10.69 0.54 3.53
CA PHE A 100 11.97 0.15 2.95
C PHE A 100 13.12 0.27 3.95
N THR A 101 13.16 1.34 4.74
CA THR A 101 14.18 1.52 5.77
C THR A 101 13.82 0.79 7.07
N ASN A 102 14.80 0.59 7.95
CA ASN A 102 14.56 0.03 9.29
C ASN A 102 13.50 0.81 10.05
N ASN A 103 13.51 2.14 9.96
CA ASN A 103 12.56 2.99 10.65
C ASN A 103 11.18 2.97 9.99
N ASP A 104 11.06 2.84 8.68
CA ASP A 104 9.77 2.59 8.03
C ASP A 104 9.13 1.30 8.53
N TRP A 105 9.93 0.23 8.65
CA TRP A 105 9.47 -1.04 9.22
C TRP A 105 9.01 -0.88 10.65
N ARG A 106 9.77 -0.14 11.48
CA ARG A 106 9.35 0.20 12.84
C ARG A 106 8.01 0.93 12.85
N LYS A 107 7.83 1.95 12.00
CA LYS A 107 6.56 2.70 11.89
C LYS A 107 5.37 1.79 11.58
N VAL A 108 5.49 0.91 10.57
CA VAL A 108 4.41 -0.03 10.19
C VAL A 108 4.05 -0.99 11.32
N ILE A 109 5.04 -1.47 12.07
CA ILE A 109 4.83 -2.44 13.14
C ILE A 109 4.27 -1.76 14.40
N ILE A 110 4.78 -0.59 14.77
CA ILE A 110 4.33 0.19 15.93
C ILE A 110 2.89 0.67 15.75
N ASP A 111 2.49 0.97 14.52
CA ASP A 111 1.11 1.34 14.19
C ASP A 111 0.10 0.20 14.43
N ARG A 112 0.55 -1.06 14.56
CA ARG A 112 -0.33 -2.21 14.82
C ARG A 112 -0.77 -2.28 16.28
N PRO A 113 -2.03 -2.61 16.59
CA PRO A 113 -2.52 -2.68 17.96
C PRO A 113 -1.75 -3.72 18.79
N GLY A 114 -1.48 -3.44 20.07
CA GLY A 114 -0.74 -4.34 20.96
C GLY A 114 0.78 -4.22 20.87
N ILE A 115 1.33 -3.43 19.94
CA ILE A 115 2.77 -3.17 19.80
C ILE A 115 3.12 -1.75 20.23
N ALA A 116 4.05 -1.61 21.17
CA ALA A 116 4.50 -0.33 21.70
C ALA A 116 5.78 0.19 21.03
N ASN A 117 6.69 -0.71 20.70
CA ASN A 117 7.91 -0.40 19.95
C ASN A 117 8.37 -1.63 19.16
N ALA A 118 9.23 -1.43 18.17
CA ALA A 118 9.85 -2.49 17.40
C ALA A 118 11.26 -2.11 16.99
N TRP A 119 12.11 -3.09 16.72
CA TRP A 119 13.46 -2.89 16.18
C TRP A 119 13.78 -3.98 15.14
N MET A 120 14.33 -3.55 14.01
CA MET A 120 14.81 -4.42 12.94
C MET A 120 16.32 -4.60 13.06
N GLN A 121 16.79 -5.84 13.07
CA GLN A 121 18.21 -6.17 13.17
C GLN A 121 18.59 -7.18 12.10
N CYS A 122 19.76 -7.00 11.47
CA CYS A 122 20.32 -8.04 10.61
C CYS A 122 20.50 -9.31 11.44
N THR A 123 19.99 -10.44 10.94
CA THR A 123 20.05 -11.68 11.70
C THR A 123 21.51 -12.12 11.90
N PRO A 124 21.97 -12.34 13.15
CA PRO A 124 23.33 -12.78 13.42
C PRO A 124 23.57 -14.26 13.08
N CYS A 125 22.51 -15.07 13.00
CA CYS A 125 22.55 -16.50 12.69
C CYS A 125 21.76 -16.85 11.42
N PRO A 126 22.23 -17.76 10.55
CA PRO A 126 21.51 -18.12 9.33
C PRO A 126 20.18 -18.85 9.62
N CYS A 127 19.09 -18.44 8.97
CA CYS A 127 17.79 -19.17 8.98
C CYS A 127 17.71 -20.23 7.88
N HIS A 128 18.83 -20.90 7.70
CA HIS A 128 18.99 -22.02 6.82
C HIS A 128 19.99 -22.98 7.48
N PRO A 129 19.92 -24.27 7.17
CA PRO A 129 20.95 -25.21 7.58
C PRO A 129 22.34 -24.78 7.09
N PRO A 130 23.42 -25.12 7.81
CA PRO A 130 24.78 -24.87 7.31
C PRO A 130 25.01 -25.69 6.03
N PHE A 131 25.51 -25.02 4.98
CA PHE A 131 25.94 -25.65 3.74
C PHE A 131 27.14 -24.89 3.17
N PHE A 132 27.87 -25.55 2.27
CA PHE A 132 29.20 -25.14 1.83
C PHE A 132 29.34 -25.27 0.31
N GLY A 133 30.22 -24.46 -0.26
CA GLY A 133 30.63 -24.60 -1.66
C GLY A 133 31.74 -25.64 -1.84
N ASP A 134 31.55 -26.58 -2.76
CA ASP A 134 32.61 -27.42 -3.29
C ASP A 134 33.03 -26.91 -4.68
N CYS A 135 34.20 -26.25 -4.74
CA CYS A 135 34.70 -25.70 -6.00
C CYS A 135 35.19 -26.78 -6.97
N ARG A 136 35.52 -28.00 -6.51
CA ARG A 136 36.05 -29.05 -7.40
C ARG A 136 34.98 -29.52 -8.36
N ASP A 137 33.79 -29.74 -7.81
CA ASP A 137 32.63 -30.21 -8.55
C ASP A 137 31.67 -29.06 -8.92
N SER A 138 31.95 -27.84 -8.47
CA SER A 138 31.15 -26.64 -8.70
C SER A 138 29.70 -26.81 -8.21
N VAL A 139 29.54 -27.35 -6.99
CA VAL A 139 28.24 -27.66 -6.38
C VAL A 139 28.18 -27.21 -4.92
N LEU A 140 26.95 -27.05 -4.41
CA LEU A 140 26.70 -26.84 -2.98
C LEU A 140 26.49 -28.19 -2.29
N THR A 141 27.02 -28.33 -1.08
CA THR A 141 26.98 -29.56 -0.28
C THR A 141 26.71 -29.26 1.20
N TYR A 142 26.10 -30.23 1.89
CA TYR A 142 25.98 -30.22 3.36
C TYR A 142 27.26 -30.71 4.06
N GLU A 143 28.20 -31.29 3.31
CA GLU A 143 29.51 -31.67 3.84
C GLU A 143 30.37 -30.44 4.12
N GLU A 144 31.04 -30.42 5.26
CA GLU A 144 31.86 -29.28 5.67
C GLU A 144 33.06 -29.09 4.74
N THR A 145 33.15 -27.92 4.11
CA THR A 145 34.31 -27.49 3.30
C THR A 145 34.91 -26.20 3.86
N GLU A 146 36.01 -25.72 3.26
CA GLU A 146 36.64 -24.44 3.64
C GLU A 146 35.80 -23.21 3.26
N HIS A 147 34.66 -23.39 2.58
CA HIS A 147 33.85 -22.31 2.01
C HIS A 147 32.39 -22.35 2.51
N PRO A 148 32.12 -21.91 3.75
CA PRO A 148 30.76 -21.81 4.27
C PRO A 148 29.97 -20.71 3.53
N ILE A 149 28.71 -20.99 3.22
CA ILE A 149 27.80 -20.03 2.59
C ILE A 149 26.84 -19.48 3.64
N HIS A 150 26.73 -18.15 3.69
CA HIS A 150 25.81 -17.42 4.57
C HIS A 150 24.89 -16.55 3.72
N ILE A 151 23.63 -16.98 3.60
CA ILE A 151 22.61 -16.21 2.89
C ILE A 151 22.32 -14.92 3.66
N LYS A 152 22.33 -13.80 2.94
CA LYS A 152 22.01 -12.44 3.40
C LYS A 152 20.57 -12.08 3.04
N GLY A 153 20.09 -10.95 3.55
CA GLY A 153 18.71 -10.49 3.34
C GLY A 153 17.72 -11.03 4.39
N PHE A 154 18.23 -11.47 5.54
CA PHE A 154 17.41 -11.88 6.67
C PHE A 154 17.39 -10.85 7.78
N TRP A 155 16.21 -10.70 8.36
CA TRP A 155 15.95 -9.76 9.43
C TRP A 155 15.32 -10.44 10.64
N ASP A 156 15.79 -10.04 11.81
CA ASP A 156 15.14 -10.30 13.09
C ASP A 156 14.35 -9.07 13.52
N THR A 157 13.15 -9.31 14.03
CA THR A 157 12.28 -8.27 14.57
C THR A 157 12.13 -8.47 16.06
N LEU A 158 12.59 -7.49 16.82
CA LEU A 158 12.39 -7.41 18.27
C LEU A 158 11.18 -6.51 18.55
N LEU A 159 10.25 -6.98 19.36
CA LEU A 159 8.98 -6.31 19.65
C LEU A 159 8.91 -5.94 21.12
N GLU A 160 8.52 -4.72 21.41
CA GLU A 160 7.97 -4.35 22.71
C GLU A 160 6.46 -4.29 22.60
N LEU A 161 5.78 -5.06 23.44
CA LEU A 161 4.34 -5.14 23.50
C LEU A 161 3.77 -4.06 24.42
N GLU A 162 2.60 -3.56 24.07
CA GLU A 162 1.83 -2.64 24.91
C GLU A 162 1.48 -3.28 26.26
N VAL A 163 1.33 -2.43 27.27
CA VAL A 163 0.83 -2.87 28.58
C VAL A 163 -0.66 -3.15 28.45
N ASP A 164 -1.07 -4.37 28.75
CA ASP A 164 -2.47 -4.75 28.73
C ASP A 164 -3.21 -4.13 29.93
N SER A 165 -4.36 -3.51 29.67
CA SER A 165 -5.16 -2.83 30.71
C SER A 165 -5.66 -3.76 31.82
N GLN A 166 -5.82 -5.05 31.54
CA GLN A 166 -6.34 -6.05 32.45
C GLN A 166 -5.24 -6.91 33.07
N TYR A 167 -4.25 -7.32 32.28
CA TYR A 167 -3.23 -8.29 32.67
C TYR A 167 -1.82 -7.70 32.86
N GLY A 168 -1.63 -6.41 32.61
CA GLY A 168 -0.38 -5.70 32.87
C GLY A 168 0.70 -5.94 31.81
N ASP A 169 1.95 -6.03 32.25
CA ASP A 169 3.11 -6.13 31.35
C ASP A 169 3.19 -7.51 30.66
N LEU A 170 3.16 -7.51 29.33
CA LEU A 170 3.23 -8.70 28.50
C LEU A 170 4.66 -9.16 28.17
N ASN A 171 5.67 -8.33 28.48
CA ASN A 171 7.02 -8.53 27.97
C ASN A 171 7.93 -9.32 28.93
N SER A 172 7.81 -9.07 30.24
CA SER A 172 8.78 -9.59 31.22
C SER A 172 8.51 -10.99 31.74
N GLY A 173 7.28 -11.50 31.58
CA GLY A 173 6.85 -12.77 32.20
C GLY A 173 6.71 -12.71 33.73
N LYS A 174 6.77 -11.50 34.31
CA LYS A 174 6.62 -11.29 35.76
C LYS A 174 5.14 -11.17 36.13
N VAL A 175 4.71 -12.01 37.07
CA VAL A 175 3.38 -11.94 37.69
C VAL A 175 3.53 -11.57 39.16
N PHE A 176 2.84 -10.51 39.59
CA PHE A 176 2.80 -10.07 40.97
C PHE A 176 1.49 -10.51 41.62
N HIS A 177 1.56 -11.48 42.53
CA HIS A 177 0.40 -12.02 43.23
C HIS A 177 0.41 -11.58 44.71
N SER A 178 -0.62 -10.84 45.10
CA SER A 178 -0.79 -10.41 46.50
C SER A 178 -1.52 -11.48 47.30
N PHE A 179 -0.95 -11.89 48.43
CA PHE A 179 -1.54 -12.90 49.30
C PHE A 179 -1.42 -12.49 50.77
N SER A 180 -2.25 -13.13 51.61
CA SER A 180 -2.26 -12.92 53.06
C SER A 180 -2.09 -14.24 53.80
N PHE A 181 -1.29 -14.23 54.85
CA PHE A 181 -0.95 -15.40 55.67
C PHE A 181 -1.09 -15.06 57.16
N ASP A 182 -0.92 -16.06 58.04
CA ASP A 182 -1.22 -15.99 59.48
C ASP A 182 -2.62 -15.36 59.74
N LEU A 183 -3.67 -16.01 59.19
CA LEU A 183 -5.07 -15.59 59.34
C LEU A 183 -5.35 -14.14 58.89
N GLY A 184 -4.55 -13.63 57.94
CA GLY A 184 -4.74 -12.30 57.35
C GLY A 184 -4.06 -11.16 58.11
N LYS A 185 -3.28 -11.45 59.15
CA LYS A 185 -2.51 -10.41 59.88
C LYS A 185 -1.35 -9.85 59.07
N HIS A 186 -0.81 -10.65 58.16
CA HIS A 186 0.30 -10.27 57.31
C HIS A 186 -0.09 -10.34 55.84
N ARG A 187 0.44 -9.40 55.05
CA ARG A 187 0.31 -9.33 53.60
C ARG A 187 1.68 -9.28 52.97
N ALA A 188 1.85 -10.01 51.88
CA ALA A 188 3.04 -10.02 51.06
C ALA A 188 2.67 -10.08 49.57
N VAL A 189 3.63 -9.72 48.72
CA VAL A 189 3.50 -9.83 47.27
C VAL A 189 4.53 -10.84 46.80
N ALA A 190 4.08 -11.91 46.16
CA ALA A 190 4.94 -12.85 45.47
C ALA A 190 5.17 -12.36 44.04
N GLU A 191 6.42 -12.11 43.70
CA GLU A 191 6.88 -11.93 42.33
C GLU A 191 7.29 -13.29 41.78
N ILE A 192 6.51 -13.77 40.81
CA ILE A 192 6.72 -15.05 40.14
C ILE A 192 7.25 -14.74 38.75
N ARG A 193 8.41 -15.29 38.40
CA ARG A 193 9.09 -15.01 37.13
C ARG A 193 8.92 -16.17 36.16
N PHE A 194 7.83 -16.15 35.40
CA PHE A 194 7.62 -17.13 34.34
C PHE A 194 8.52 -16.87 33.14
N SER A 195 8.52 -17.79 32.18
CA SER A 195 9.25 -17.59 30.92
C SER A 195 8.59 -16.49 30.11
N PRO A 196 9.29 -15.38 29.78
CA PRO A 196 8.75 -14.37 28.86
C PRO A 196 8.48 -14.98 27.47
N TRP A 197 7.68 -14.30 26.66
CA TRP A 197 7.19 -14.84 25.37
C TRP A 197 8.32 -15.37 24.46
N HIS A 198 9.44 -14.65 24.33
CA HIS A 198 10.58 -15.09 23.51
C HIS A 198 11.20 -16.43 23.93
N LYS A 199 11.06 -16.84 25.21
CA LYS A 199 11.45 -18.17 25.71
C LYS A 199 10.28 -19.15 25.66
N ALA A 200 9.08 -18.70 26.03
CA ALA A 200 7.87 -19.51 26.08
C ALA A 200 7.50 -20.11 24.71
N LYS A 201 7.73 -19.37 23.62
CA LYS A 201 7.47 -19.82 22.25
C LYS A 201 8.29 -21.06 21.82
N LEU A 202 9.41 -21.33 22.50
CA LEU A 202 10.22 -22.52 22.21
C LEU A 202 9.56 -23.80 22.76
N ASN A 203 8.61 -23.66 23.69
CA ASN A 203 7.84 -24.78 24.22
C ASN A 203 6.65 -25.07 23.30
N THR A 204 6.81 -26.05 22.40
CA THR A 204 5.78 -26.45 21.44
C THR A 204 4.48 -26.94 22.08
N GLN A 205 4.54 -27.56 23.27
CA GLN A 205 3.33 -28.00 23.98
C GLN A 205 2.52 -26.80 24.50
N LEU A 206 3.23 -25.80 25.04
CA LEU A 206 2.62 -24.55 25.52
C LEU A 206 2.02 -23.73 24.37
N LEU A 207 2.71 -23.59 23.24
CA LEU A 207 2.17 -22.91 22.06
C LEU A 207 0.93 -23.62 21.49
N LYS A 208 0.97 -24.94 21.37
CA LYS A 208 -0.19 -25.72 20.91
C LYS A 208 -1.39 -25.54 21.82
N LEU A 209 -1.17 -25.44 23.13
CA LEU A 209 -2.22 -25.14 24.09
C LEU A 209 -2.82 -23.74 23.86
N LEU A 210 -1.98 -22.73 23.68
CA LEU A 210 -2.43 -21.34 23.47
C LEU A 210 -3.25 -21.16 22.18
N ARG A 211 -2.94 -21.94 21.14
CA ARG A 211 -3.56 -21.82 19.81
C ARG A 211 -4.75 -22.75 19.56
N ALA A 212 -4.87 -23.87 20.29
CA ALA A 212 -5.89 -24.87 20.04
C ALA A 212 -7.25 -24.56 20.69
N ASP A 213 -7.26 -23.85 21.83
CA ASP A 213 -8.47 -23.64 22.63
C ASP A 213 -8.59 -22.19 23.10
N GLU A 214 -9.82 -21.69 23.27
CA GLU A 214 -10.03 -20.44 23.98
C GLU A 214 -9.66 -20.60 25.45
N ILE A 215 -8.79 -19.71 25.95
CA ILE A 215 -8.33 -19.67 27.35
C ILE A 215 -9.49 -19.57 28.37
N SER A 216 -10.72 -19.26 27.93
CA SER A 216 -11.92 -19.28 28.76
C SER A 216 -12.40 -20.70 29.18
N THR A 217 -11.91 -21.76 28.53
CA THR A 217 -12.56 -23.11 28.60
C THR A 217 -11.74 -24.24 29.23
N PHE A 218 -10.68 -23.95 29.97
CA PHE A 218 -9.87 -25.00 30.61
C PHE A 218 -10.14 -25.18 32.11
N ILE A 219 -9.88 -26.39 32.59
CA ILE A 219 -9.78 -26.72 34.02
C ILE A 219 -8.32 -26.93 34.36
N LEU A 220 -7.82 -26.19 35.35
CA LEU A 220 -6.46 -26.29 35.87
C LEU A 220 -6.44 -27.15 37.13
N GLU A 221 -5.61 -28.20 37.13
CA GLU A 221 -5.30 -29.02 38.29
C GLU A 221 -3.79 -29.01 38.54
N ILE A 222 -3.35 -29.02 39.80
CA ILE A 222 -1.93 -29.11 40.15
C ILE A 222 -1.60 -30.55 40.45
N ASN A 223 -0.61 -31.09 39.76
CA ASN A 223 -0.16 -32.47 39.94
C ASN A 223 0.98 -32.57 40.94
N HIS A 224 1.91 -31.62 40.90
CA HIS A 224 3.14 -31.66 41.67
C HIS A 224 3.63 -30.25 41.96
N PHE A 225 4.14 -30.05 43.17
CA PHE A 225 4.73 -28.82 43.66
C PHE A 225 5.92 -29.19 44.55
N HIS A 226 7.07 -28.56 44.31
CA HIS A 226 8.27 -28.79 45.09
C HIS A 226 9.02 -27.47 45.32
N ILE A 227 9.39 -27.19 46.57
CA ILE A 227 10.30 -26.08 46.92
C ILE A 227 11.65 -26.66 47.33
N ASP A 228 12.72 -26.15 46.73
CA ASP A 228 14.09 -26.53 47.08
C ASP A 228 14.57 -25.79 48.35
N THR A 229 13.92 -26.04 49.51
CA THR A 229 14.35 -25.47 50.80
C THR A 229 13.81 -26.23 52.01
N ALA A 230 14.60 -26.37 53.07
CA ALA A 230 14.16 -27.02 54.30
C ALA A 230 13.45 -26.04 55.27
N ASP A 231 12.31 -26.47 55.83
CA ASP A 231 11.45 -25.72 56.79
C ASP A 231 12.22 -24.93 57.85
N SER A 232 13.20 -25.56 58.50
CA SER A 232 13.92 -24.97 59.65
C SER A 232 14.71 -23.69 59.34
N VAL A 233 14.92 -23.34 58.06
CA VAL A 233 15.68 -22.18 57.60
C VAL A 233 14.90 -21.34 56.59
N PHE A 234 13.60 -21.60 56.40
CA PHE A 234 12.76 -21.02 55.36
C PHE A 234 12.79 -19.49 55.33
N TYR A 235 12.54 -18.82 56.47
CA TYR A 235 12.58 -17.35 56.56
C TYR A 235 13.93 -16.72 56.15
N LYS A 236 15.05 -17.44 56.29
CA LYS A 236 16.37 -16.97 55.85
C LYS A 236 16.54 -17.14 54.34
N ALA A 237 16.02 -18.22 53.77
CA ALA A 237 16.07 -18.47 52.33
C ALA A 237 15.34 -17.40 51.51
N LEU A 238 14.27 -16.80 52.07
CA LEU A 238 13.52 -15.68 51.49
C LEU A 238 14.32 -14.38 51.30
N ARG A 239 15.64 -14.37 51.57
CA ARG A 239 16.56 -13.26 51.20
C ARG A 239 16.85 -13.30 49.70
N SER A 240 16.81 -14.49 49.12
CA SER A 240 17.03 -14.76 47.71
C SER A 240 15.74 -15.31 47.10
N PRO A 241 15.59 -15.26 45.77
CA PRO A 241 14.52 -15.94 45.07
C PRO A 241 14.53 -17.44 45.36
N LEU A 242 13.38 -18.00 45.71
CA LEU A 242 13.15 -19.44 45.82
C LEU A 242 13.11 -20.07 44.41
N ARG A 243 13.47 -21.35 44.31
CA ARG A 243 13.28 -22.17 43.10
C ARG A 243 12.18 -23.18 43.36
N ILE A 244 11.19 -23.19 42.48
CA ILE A 244 9.99 -24.01 42.63
C ILE A 244 9.75 -24.79 41.35
N ASP A 245 9.51 -26.10 41.49
CA ASP A 245 9.03 -26.93 40.39
C ASP A 245 7.52 -27.10 40.53
N VAL A 246 6.77 -26.77 39.47
CA VAL A 246 5.31 -26.88 39.46
C VAL A 246 4.84 -27.53 38.17
N SER A 247 4.00 -28.55 38.29
CA SER A 247 3.37 -29.23 37.16
C SER A 247 1.86 -28.98 37.16
N TYR A 248 1.38 -28.30 36.11
CA TYR A 248 -0.04 -28.05 35.88
C TYR A 248 -0.60 -29.06 34.87
N LYS A 249 -1.75 -29.63 35.20
CA LYS A 249 -2.57 -30.42 34.30
C LYS A 249 -3.73 -29.57 33.83
N ILE A 250 -3.87 -29.45 32.53
CA ILE A 250 -4.80 -28.54 31.87
C ILE A 250 -5.74 -29.40 31.03
N SER A 251 -7.00 -29.47 31.44
CA SER A 251 -8.04 -30.16 30.68
C SER A 251 -8.76 -29.15 29.81
N THR A 252 -8.60 -29.28 28.50
CA THR A 252 -9.27 -28.48 27.47
C THR A 252 -10.28 -29.34 26.70
N PRO A 253 -11.19 -28.74 25.90
CA PRO A 253 -12.08 -29.48 25.01
C PRO A 253 -11.34 -30.41 24.04
N SER A 254 -10.13 -30.03 23.61
CA SER A 254 -9.29 -30.79 22.67
C SER A 254 -8.48 -31.93 23.35
N GLY A 255 -8.44 -31.99 24.68
CA GLY A 255 -7.79 -33.06 25.44
C GLY A 255 -7.16 -32.57 26.73
N THR A 256 -6.37 -33.43 27.39
CA THR A 256 -5.61 -33.03 28.58
C THR A 256 -4.13 -32.87 28.24
N LYS A 257 -3.55 -31.75 28.64
CA LYS A 257 -2.14 -31.40 28.47
C LYS A 257 -1.48 -31.20 29.84
N GLN A 258 -0.19 -31.45 29.93
CA GLN A 258 0.61 -31.17 31.11
C GLN A 258 1.64 -30.10 30.75
N VAL A 259 1.79 -29.10 31.62
CA VAL A 259 2.79 -28.04 31.51
C VAL A 259 3.66 -28.10 32.75
N ASP A 260 4.94 -28.41 32.55
CA ASP A 260 5.93 -28.47 33.62
C ASP A 260 6.76 -27.18 33.63
N LEU A 261 6.78 -26.53 34.78
CA LEU A 261 7.59 -25.33 35.06
C LEU A 261 8.67 -25.72 36.05
N LEU A 262 9.91 -25.80 35.58
CA LEU A 262 11.06 -26.21 36.38
C LEU A 262 11.88 -24.99 36.81
N GLU A 263 12.41 -25.03 38.04
CA GLU A 263 13.23 -24.00 38.67
C GLU A 263 12.64 -22.58 38.62
N LEU A 264 11.32 -22.46 38.74
CA LEU A 264 10.59 -21.19 38.67
C LEU A 264 11.06 -20.25 39.79
N PRO A 265 11.64 -19.08 39.48
CA PRO A 265 12.07 -18.12 40.47
C PRO A 265 10.88 -17.43 41.14
N VAL A 266 10.84 -17.44 42.46
CA VAL A 266 9.81 -16.76 43.26
C VAL A 266 10.43 -15.90 44.35
N LYS A 267 10.15 -14.60 44.33
CA LYS A 267 10.65 -13.65 45.31
C LYS A 267 9.48 -13.05 46.09
N ILE A 268 9.57 -13.07 47.42
CA ILE A 268 8.49 -12.58 48.28
C ILE A 268 8.86 -11.22 48.86
N TRP A 269 8.03 -10.23 48.59
CA TRP A 269 8.14 -8.86 49.08
C TRP A 269 7.25 -8.68 50.31
N PHE A 270 7.87 -8.36 51.45
CA PHE A 270 7.18 -8.20 52.74
C PHE A 270 6.97 -6.71 53.06
N LYS A 271 5.77 -6.36 53.53
CA LYS A 271 5.50 -5.01 54.08
C LYS A 271 6.21 -4.73 55.41
N SER A 272 6.53 -5.78 56.18
CA SER A 272 7.23 -5.66 57.46
C SER A 272 8.18 -6.83 57.72
N SER A 273 9.23 -6.59 58.49
CA SER A 273 10.16 -7.64 58.92
C SER A 273 9.51 -8.69 59.83
N ALA A 274 8.40 -8.35 60.50
CA ALA A 274 7.62 -9.28 61.32
C ALA A 274 6.99 -10.38 60.46
N GLY A 275 6.32 -10.00 59.35
CA GLY A 275 5.67 -10.98 58.46
C GLY A 275 6.66 -11.97 57.84
N ARG A 276 7.91 -11.56 57.59
CA ARG A 276 8.94 -12.47 57.06
C ARG A 276 9.30 -13.62 58.01
N ASN A 277 9.21 -13.40 59.31
CA ASN A 277 9.58 -14.44 60.29
C ASN A 277 8.43 -15.43 60.54
N GLU A 278 7.20 -15.07 60.15
CA GLU A 278 5.96 -15.83 60.41
C GLU A 278 5.44 -16.57 59.17
N ILE A 279 6.11 -16.45 58.02
CA ILE A 279 5.70 -17.14 56.79
C ILE A 279 6.28 -18.55 56.74
N ASP A 280 5.43 -19.53 56.41
CA ASP A 280 5.81 -20.95 56.29
C ASP A 280 5.73 -21.44 54.84
N GLU A 281 6.32 -22.61 54.56
CA GLU A 281 6.27 -23.25 53.23
C GLU A 281 4.82 -23.44 52.74
N SER A 282 3.91 -23.83 53.64
CA SER A 282 2.50 -24.05 53.32
C SER A 282 1.78 -22.78 52.85
N ASP A 283 2.23 -21.59 53.25
CA ASP A 283 1.67 -20.32 52.79
C ASP A 283 2.07 -20.07 51.33
N VAL A 284 3.31 -20.38 50.97
CA VAL A 284 3.81 -20.25 49.58
C VAL A 284 3.14 -21.28 48.67
N GLU A 285 2.87 -22.48 49.16
CA GLU A 285 2.06 -23.47 48.43
C GLU A 285 0.67 -22.94 48.06
N THR A 286 0.04 -22.14 48.91
CA THR A 286 -1.32 -21.63 48.64
C THR A 286 -1.38 -20.73 47.40
N ILE A 287 -0.28 -20.03 47.08
CA ILE A 287 -0.17 -19.16 45.92
C ILE A 287 -0.33 -19.96 44.63
N PHE A 288 0.36 -21.11 44.55
CA PHE A 288 0.33 -21.96 43.37
C PHE A 288 -0.92 -22.82 43.31
N LYS A 289 -1.53 -23.12 44.48
CA LYS A 289 -2.86 -23.78 44.63
C LYS A 289 -4.03 -22.95 44.13
N ASP A 290 -3.85 -21.64 43.93
CA ASP A 290 -4.85 -20.80 43.29
C ASP A 290 -4.94 -21.08 41.79
N VAL A 291 -5.82 -22.03 41.44
CA VAL A 291 -6.16 -22.40 40.07
C VAL A 291 -7.35 -21.60 39.51
N THR A 292 -7.76 -20.52 40.18
CA THR A 292 -8.82 -19.63 39.67
C THR A 292 -8.34 -18.83 38.47
N LEU A 293 -9.26 -18.14 37.78
CA LEU A 293 -8.92 -17.23 36.68
C LEU A 293 -8.01 -16.08 37.12
N THR A 294 -8.04 -15.71 38.40
CA THR A 294 -7.16 -14.68 38.97
C THR A 294 -5.85 -15.23 39.52
N GLY A 295 -5.68 -16.55 39.53
CA GLY A 295 -4.46 -17.22 39.97
C GLY A 295 -3.25 -16.87 39.09
N PRO A 296 -2.02 -16.98 39.63
CA PRO A 296 -0.82 -16.50 38.96
C PRO A 296 -0.53 -17.22 37.63
N PHE A 297 -0.77 -18.53 37.55
CA PHE A 297 -0.56 -19.29 36.32
C PHE A 297 -1.63 -18.98 35.25
N SER A 298 -2.88 -18.78 35.66
CA SER A 298 -3.95 -18.34 34.75
C SER A 298 -3.61 -16.98 34.13
N GLN A 299 -3.20 -16.01 34.95
CA GLN A 299 -2.77 -14.69 34.48
C GLN A 299 -1.61 -14.80 33.48
N TYR A 300 -0.62 -15.63 33.77
CA TYR A 300 0.50 -15.88 32.84
C TYR A 300 0.04 -16.45 31.49
N LEU A 301 -0.90 -17.41 31.47
CA LEU A 301 -1.47 -17.93 30.23
C LEU A 301 -2.21 -16.83 29.43
N PHE A 302 -2.97 -15.95 30.09
CA PHE A 302 -3.61 -14.80 29.44
C PHE A 302 -2.58 -13.83 28.85
N GLN A 303 -1.54 -13.49 29.61
CA GLN A 303 -0.45 -12.63 29.13
C GLN A 303 0.21 -13.23 27.88
N LEU A 304 0.51 -14.53 27.88
CA LEU A 304 1.10 -15.20 26.72
C LEU A 304 0.18 -15.23 25.50
N LYS A 305 -1.14 -15.37 25.68
CA LYS A 305 -2.08 -15.32 24.56
C LYS A 305 -2.17 -13.93 23.96
N ARG A 306 -2.28 -12.88 24.79
CA ARG A 306 -2.25 -11.50 24.31
C ARG A 306 -0.94 -11.21 23.56
N ALA A 307 0.18 -11.74 24.06
CA ALA A 307 1.46 -11.63 23.39
C ALA A 307 1.51 -12.41 22.06
N ASP A 308 1.00 -13.65 21.98
CA ASP A 308 0.93 -14.42 20.72
C ASP A 308 0.05 -13.70 19.67
N GLU A 309 -1.08 -13.12 20.09
CA GLU A 309 -1.95 -12.32 19.21
C GLU A 309 -1.24 -11.07 18.67
N ALA A 310 -0.57 -10.31 19.53
CA ALA A 310 0.19 -9.12 19.10
C ALA A 310 1.37 -9.47 18.19
N VAL A 311 2.10 -10.55 18.49
CA VAL A 311 3.20 -11.01 17.63
C VAL A 311 2.69 -11.55 16.30
N LEU A 312 1.55 -12.23 16.28
CA LEU A 312 0.90 -12.67 15.04
C LEU A 312 0.48 -11.47 14.17
N GLU A 313 -0.08 -10.43 14.78
CA GLU A 313 -0.43 -9.19 14.08
C GLU A 313 0.80 -8.52 13.46
N ALA A 314 1.90 -8.40 14.22
CA ALA A 314 3.18 -7.89 13.71
C ALA A 314 3.73 -8.77 12.57
N THR A 315 3.61 -10.10 12.69
CA THR A 315 4.05 -11.06 11.67
C THR A 315 3.26 -10.90 10.36
N ASN A 316 1.94 -10.72 10.46
CA ASN A 316 1.08 -10.48 9.31
C ASN A 316 1.45 -9.16 8.62
N ALA A 317 1.64 -8.07 9.39
CA ALA A 317 2.06 -6.78 8.85
C ALA A 317 3.41 -6.87 8.11
N LEU A 318 4.40 -7.57 8.70
CA LEU A 318 5.70 -7.81 8.10
C LEU A 318 5.60 -8.53 6.74
N HIS A 319 4.80 -9.59 6.66
CA HIS A 319 4.63 -10.36 5.42
C HIS A 319 3.78 -9.66 4.36
N ILE A 320 2.81 -8.83 4.76
CA ILE A 320 2.00 -8.01 3.84
C ILE A 320 2.86 -6.96 3.11
N HIS A 321 3.91 -6.46 3.76
CA HIS A 321 4.76 -5.39 3.23
C HIS A 321 6.16 -5.86 2.78
N ARG A 322 6.44 -7.17 2.83
CA ARG A 322 7.80 -7.72 2.67
C ARG A 322 8.49 -7.22 1.41
N ASN A 323 9.78 -6.90 1.50
CA ASN A 323 10.59 -6.47 0.35
C ASN A 323 11.07 -7.66 -0.50
N LEU A 324 11.34 -7.39 -1.78
CA LEU A 324 11.88 -8.38 -2.72
C LEU A 324 13.25 -8.91 -2.28
N ALA A 325 13.38 -10.24 -2.34
CA ALA A 325 14.58 -10.98 -1.97
C ALA A 325 15.05 -10.80 -0.51
N GLU A 326 14.13 -10.38 0.37
CA GLU A 326 14.35 -10.29 1.82
C GLU A 326 13.27 -11.10 2.58
N ASP A 327 13.61 -11.63 3.75
CA ASP A 327 12.69 -12.46 4.55
C ASP A 327 12.98 -12.33 6.05
N TYR A 328 12.04 -12.74 6.88
CA TYR A 328 12.14 -12.64 8.34
C TYR A 328 12.53 -13.97 8.96
N CYS A 329 13.51 -13.89 9.84
CA CYS A 329 14.12 -15.04 10.51
C CYS A 329 13.44 -15.33 11.84
N ASN A 330 13.45 -14.34 12.72
CA ASN A 330 12.94 -14.45 14.06
C ASN A 330 12.14 -13.20 14.42
N ILE A 331 10.83 -13.37 14.61
CA ILE A 331 9.94 -12.32 15.11
C ILE A 331 9.66 -12.63 16.57
N THR A 332 10.07 -11.73 17.47
CA THR A 332 10.07 -12.02 18.89
C THR A 332 9.99 -10.81 19.81
N THR A 333 9.51 -11.00 21.04
CA THR A 333 9.58 -9.95 22.06
C THR A 333 11.02 -9.65 22.45
N VAL A 334 11.37 -8.38 22.66
CA VAL A 334 12.68 -7.95 23.13
C VAL A 334 12.97 -8.51 24.54
N PRO A 335 14.15 -9.11 24.78
CA PRO A 335 14.57 -9.50 26.13
C PRO A 335 14.73 -8.29 27.05
N ILE A 336 14.27 -8.42 28.29
CA ILE A 336 14.31 -7.33 29.29
C ILE A 336 15.47 -7.55 30.26
N VAL A 337 16.19 -6.47 30.57
CA VAL A 337 17.18 -6.41 31.64
C VAL A 337 16.63 -5.56 32.78
N ASP A 338 16.46 -6.17 33.94
CA ASP A 338 15.98 -5.46 35.14
C ASP A 338 17.10 -4.59 35.74
N VAL A 339 16.82 -3.29 35.80
CA VAL A 339 17.73 -2.26 36.32
C VAL A 339 17.09 -1.60 37.53
N GLY A 340 17.75 -1.67 38.69
CA GLY A 340 17.29 -1.01 39.93
C GLY A 340 18.08 0.27 40.22
N LEU A 341 17.47 1.13 41.03
CA LEU A 341 18.09 2.35 41.55
C LEU A 341 18.41 2.17 43.04
N CYS A 342 19.63 2.45 43.44
CA CYS A 342 20.02 2.55 44.85
C CYS A 342 20.50 3.97 45.12
N ALA A 343 19.72 4.79 45.81
CA ALA A 343 20.02 6.21 45.96
C ALA A 343 19.64 6.79 47.33
N ASP A 344 20.42 7.77 47.77
CA ASP A 344 20.15 8.62 48.92
C ASP A 344 19.82 10.03 48.41
N ILE A 345 18.58 10.50 48.62
CA ILE A 345 18.08 11.76 48.05
C ILE A 345 17.71 12.71 49.20
N GLU A 346 18.25 13.93 49.19
CA GLU A 346 17.81 15.04 50.06
C GLU A 346 16.65 15.76 49.38
N MET A 347 15.52 15.90 50.08
CA MET A 347 14.34 16.60 49.60
C MET A 347 14.03 17.82 50.46
N ALA A 348 13.33 18.80 49.86
CA ALA A 348 12.84 19.95 50.59
C ALA A 348 11.86 19.53 51.70
N ALA A 349 11.84 20.27 52.80
CA ALA A 349 11.05 19.91 53.98
C ALA A 349 9.54 19.80 53.67
N ASP A 350 9.04 20.64 52.76
CA ASP A 350 7.65 20.74 52.32
C ASP A 350 7.29 19.87 51.11
N ALA A 351 8.27 19.23 50.46
CA ALA A 351 8.02 18.37 49.30
C ALA A 351 7.23 17.11 49.68
N ASP A 352 6.30 16.68 48.84
CA ASP A 352 5.61 15.40 49.00
C ASP A 352 6.52 14.25 48.52
N ILE A 353 6.83 13.29 49.40
CA ILE A 353 7.82 12.25 49.11
C ILE A 353 7.31 11.33 48.00
N GLU A 354 6.06 10.90 48.09
CA GLU A 354 5.42 9.97 47.18
C GLU A 354 5.23 10.60 45.80
N ALA A 355 4.82 11.87 45.74
CA ALA A 355 4.70 12.62 44.49
C ALA A 355 6.05 12.76 43.76
N VAL A 356 7.08 13.23 44.48
CA VAL A 356 8.43 13.46 43.92
C VAL A 356 9.08 12.13 43.49
N LEU A 357 8.95 11.07 44.29
CA LEU A 357 9.47 9.75 43.91
C LEU A 357 8.69 9.14 42.74
N GLY A 358 7.38 9.38 42.66
CA GLY A 358 6.56 8.96 41.53
C GLY A 358 7.02 9.58 40.21
N GLU A 359 7.24 10.90 40.21
CA GLU A 359 7.79 11.64 39.07
C GLU A 359 9.21 11.16 38.72
N ALA A 360 10.07 10.99 39.73
CA ALA A 360 11.44 10.50 39.54
C ALA A 360 11.48 9.12 38.86
N TYR A 361 10.67 8.17 39.34
CA TYR A 361 10.61 6.84 38.71
C TYR A 361 10.01 6.90 37.30
N TYR A 362 9.04 7.78 37.05
CA TYR A 362 8.51 7.99 35.70
C TYR A 362 9.59 8.51 34.74
N LEU A 363 10.28 9.60 35.10
CA LEU A 363 11.31 10.20 34.25
C LEU A 363 12.52 9.27 34.03
N ILE A 364 12.92 8.51 35.06
CA ILE A 364 13.94 7.46 34.89
C ILE A 364 13.45 6.38 33.93
N THR A 365 12.17 5.99 34.03
CA THR A 365 11.60 5.01 33.11
C THR A 365 11.58 5.55 31.68
N GLU A 366 11.22 6.82 31.46
CA GLU A 366 11.30 7.48 30.16
C GLU A 366 12.73 7.56 29.63
N TYR A 367 13.74 7.77 30.49
CA TYR A 367 15.14 7.75 30.06
C TYR A 367 15.60 6.35 29.62
N LEU A 368 15.23 5.32 30.39
CA LEU A 368 15.61 3.93 30.09
C LEU A 368 14.87 3.36 28.87
N ASN A 369 13.59 3.70 28.74
CA ASN A 369 12.71 3.22 27.69
C ASN A 369 11.71 4.33 27.30
N PRO A 370 12.14 5.23 26.37
CA PRO A 370 11.31 6.32 25.88
C PRO A 370 10.11 5.80 25.09
N VAL A 371 8.96 6.43 25.29
CA VAL A 371 7.73 6.11 24.58
C VAL A 371 7.72 6.74 23.19
N VAL A 372 7.43 5.94 22.16
CA VAL A 372 7.18 6.45 20.79
C VAL A 372 5.84 7.19 20.75
N LYS A 373 5.87 8.48 20.38
CA LYS A 373 4.68 9.34 20.29
C LYS A 373 4.08 9.35 18.88
N PHE A 374 2.76 9.52 18.85
CA PHE A 374 1.98 9.74 17.64
C PHE A 374 1.54 11.20 17.57
N TYR A 375 1.67 11.79 16.39
CA TYR A 375 1.30 13.17 16.10
C TYR A 375 0.14 13.21 15.10
N THR A 376 -0.70 14.23 15.24
CA THR A 376 -1.76 14.51 14.27
C THR A 376 -1.23 15.36 13.12
N LEU A 377 -1.90 15.31 11.96
CA LEU A 377 -1.55 16.16 10.82
C LEU A 377 -1.59 17.65 11.19
N SER A 378 -2.58 18.06 11.97
CA SER A 378 -2.75 19.45 12.39
C SER A 378 -1.63 19.94 13.31
N GLU A 379 -1.14 19.09 14.22
CA GLU A 379 0.00 19.41 15.08
C GLU A 379 1.27 19.60 14.25
N LEU A 380 1.58 18.67 13.34
CA LEU A 380 2.78 18.76 12.51
C LEU A 380 2.77 19.98 11.58
N LEU A 381 1.60 20.32 11.01
CA LEU A 381 1.44 21.54 10.21
C LEU A 381 1.59 22.81 11.06
N ALA A 382 1.08 22.81 12.30
CA ALA A 382 1.22 23.93 13.24
C ALA A 382 2.68 24.12 13.68
N ASP A 383 3.44 23.03 13.79
CA ASP A 383 4.88 23.02 14.06
C ASP A 383 5.73 23.43 12.84
N GLY A 384 5.10 23.68 11.70
CA GLY A 384 5.76 24.16 10.48
C GLY A 384 6.48 23.09 9.68
N LYS A 385 6.16 21.81 9.89
CA LYS A 385 6.68 20.69 9.10
C LYS A 385 6.10 20.73 7.68
N TYR A 386 6.93 20.41 6.70
CA TYR A 386 6.52 20.38 5.29
C TYR A 386 5.74 19.11 4.95
N THR A 387 4.83 19.18 3.99
CA THR A 387 4.00 18.04 3.55
C THR A 387 4.85 16.83 3.17
N GLU A 388 5.93 17.04 2.41
CA GLU A 388 6.86 15.98 2.01
C GLU A 388 7.59 15.32 3.18
N GLU A 389 7.78 16.02 4.30
CA GLU A 389 8.38 15.48 5.51
C GLU A 389 7.36 14.67 6.32
N ILE A 390 6.11 15.15 6.38
CA ILE A 390 5.02 14.50 7.12
C ILE A 390 4.64 13.15 6.50
N PHE A 391 4.49 13.10 5.18
CA PHE A 391 4.07 11.89 4.46
C PHE A 391 5.26 11.00 4.04
N LEU A 392 6.46 11.25 4.57
CA LEU A 392 7.64 10.44 4.29
C LEU A 392 7.52 9.06 4.95
N GLY A 393 7.61 8.02 4.12
CA GLY A 393 7.60 6.62 4.55
C GLY A 393 6.22 5.98 4.39
N PRO A 394 5.86 5.01 5.25
CA PRO A 394 4.66 4.21 5.08
C PRO A 394 3.38 4.92 5.49
N LYS A 395 2.29 4.54 4.86
CA LYS A 395 0.93 4.97 5.23
C LYS A 395 0.54 4.33 6.56
N LEU A 396 0.38 5.16 7.60
CA LEU A 396 0.00 4.76 8.97
C LEU A 396 -1.46 5.09 9.28
N ASP A 397 -2.13 4.25 10.05
CA ASP A 397 -3.55 4.38 10.41
C ASP A 397 -3.78 5.27 11.64
N HIS A 398 -2.84 5.30 12.61
CA HIS A 398 -3.01 5.98 13.90
C HIS A 398 -2.28 7.33 14.05
N GLY A 399 -2.08 8.05 12.94
CA GLY A 399 -1.40 9.34 12.89
C GLY A 399 0.00 9.24 12.28
N PHE A 400 0.94 10.07 12.74
CA PHE A 400 2.30 10.17 12.21
C PHE A 400 3.34 9.93 13.31
N ILE A 401 4.45 9.28 12.95
CA ILE A 401 5.59 9.05 13.85
C ILE A 401 6.80 9.76 13.26
N LEU A 402 7.39 10.67 14.03
CA LEU A 402 8.61 11.37 13.63
C LEU A 402 9.83 10.46 13.77
N GLU A 403 10.81 10.68 12.90
CA GLU A 403 12.06 9.90 12.90
C GLU A 403 12.82 10.05 14.23
N GLU A 404 12.82 11.26 14.79
CA GLU A 404 13.46 11.59 16.07
C GLU A 404 12.90 10.75 17.24
N GLU A 405 11.62 10.39 17.22
CA GLU A 405 11.00 9.53 18.25
C GLU A 405 11.53 8.10 18.18
N LEU A 406 11.82 7.62 16.97
CA LEU A 406 12.37 6.29 16.74
C LEU A 406 13.84 6.22 17.14
N GLU A 407 14.62 7.24 16.79
CA GLU A 407 16.03 7.36 17.19
C GLU A 407 16.18 7.46 18.71
N ASN A 408 15.34 8.26 19.37
CA ASN A 408 15.37 8.40 20.82
C ASN A 408 14.99 7.09 21.54
N SER A 409 14.11 6.29 20.95
CA SER A 409 13.62 5.02 21.52
C SER A 409 14.43 3.79 21.07
N ASP A 410 15.63 3.97 20.52
CA ASP A 410 16.54 2.88 20.20
C ASP A 410 17.05 2.16 21.47
N LEU A 411 17.41 0.87 21.30
CA LEU A 411 17.92 0.04 22.40
C LEU A 411 19.27 0.56 22.90
N ARG A 412 19.25 1.18 24.09
CA ARG A 412 20.46 1.67 24.77
C ARG A 412 21.39 0.53 25.15
N THR A 413 22.67 0.67 24.79
CA THR A 413 23.74 -0.26 25.18
C THR A 413 24.49 0.17 26.44
N THR A 414 24.38 1.44 26.84
CA THR A 414 25.02 1.97 28.06
C THR A 414 24.10 2.96 28.75
N ILE A 415 23.99 2.84 30.07
CA ILE A 415 23.20 3.72 30.95
C ILE A 415 24.18 4.50 31.82
N TYR A 416 24.11 5.83 31.77
CA TYR A 416 24.99 6.70 32.56
C TYR A 416 24.29 7.20 33.82
N THR A 417 24.97 7.06 34.95
CA THR A 417 24.47 7.53 36.24
C THR A 417 24.42 9.06 36.29
N SER A 418 25.30 9.75 35.56
CA SER A 418 25.27 11.22 35.43
C SER A 418 23.96 11.73 34.83
N ASP A 419 23.40 11.03 33.84
CA ASP A 419 22.17 11.44 33.18
C ASP A 419 20.99 11.30 34.15
N ILE A 420 20.94 10.19 34.90
CA ILE A 420 19.94 9.99 35.95
C ILE A 420 20.08 11.03 37.05
N ILE A 421 21.29 11.41 37.46
CA ILE A 421 21.50 12.49 38.44
C ILE A 421 20.91 13.80 37.90
N ASN A 422 21.19 14.16 36.65
CA ASN A 422 20.66 15.38 36.06
C ASN A 422 19.12 15.35 36.04
N ILE A 423 18.53 14.24 35.60
CA ILE A 423 17.07 14.04 35.61
C ILE A 423 16.50 14.23 37.02
N LEU A 424 17.12 13.63 38.04
CA LEU A 424 16.67 13.77 39.42
C LEU A 424 16.83 15.19 39.95
N MET A 425 17.91 15.88 39.62
CA MET A 425 18.19 17.25 40.08
C MET A 425 17.27 18.30 39.44
N ASP A 426 16.67 17.99 38.28
CA ASP A 426 15.71 18.87 37.60
C ASP A 426 14.29 18.80 38.21
N ILE A 427 14.01 17.80 39.07
CA ILE A 427 12.69 17.61 39.70
C ILE A 427 12.52 18.58 40.87
N GLU A 428 11.42 19.33 40.86
CA GLU A 428 11.07 20.24 41.95
C GLU A 428 10.89 19.48 43.27
N GLY A 429 11.63 19.89 44.30
CA GLY A 429 11.61 19.26 45.62
C GLY A 429 12.83 18.38 45.92
N ILE A 430 13.65 18.01 44.92
CA ILE A 430 14.96 17.38 45.15
C ILE A 430 16.03 18.46 45.35
N VAL A 431 16.70 18.43 46.50
CA VAL A 431 17.76 19.40 46.87
C VAL A 431 19.14 18.86 46.52
N ALA A 432 19.37 17.57 46.72
CA ALA A 432 20.63 16.92 46.40
C ALA A 432 20.48 15.41 46.24
N VAL A 433 21.25 14.82 45.33
CA VAL A 433 21.49 13.36 45.29
C VAL A 433 22.80 13.09 46.02
N LYS A 434 22.74 12.52 47.23
CA LYS A 434 23.91 12.28 48.10
C LYS A 434 24.73 11.10 47.60
N ASN A 435 24.07 9.98 47.29
CA ASN A 435 24.66 8.77 46.74
C ASN A 435 23.72 8.18 45.68
N ILE A 436 24.28 7.56 44.66
CA ILE A 436 23.51 6.85 43.64
C ILE A 436 24.35 5.71 43.06
N ALA A 437 23.71 4.57 42.84
CA ALA A 437 24.25 3.44 42.11
C ALA A 437 23.13 2.77 41.31
N ILE A 438 23.48 2.31 40.12
CA ILE A 438 22.59 1.55 39.25
C ILE A 438 22.88 0.07 39.48
N THR A 439 21.84 -0.74 39.69
CA THR A 439 21.96 -2.18 39.94
C THR A 439 21.36 -2.99 38.81
N ARG A 440 21.97 -4.13 38.46
CA ARG A 440 21.42 -5.07 37.46
C ARG A 440 21.01 -6.38 38.12
N TYR A 441 19.89 -6.94 37.70
CA TYR A 441 19.36 -8.21 38.18
C TYR A 441 19.38 -9.28 37.07
N ASP A 442 19.53 -10.54 37.46
CA ASP A 442 19.38 -11.68 36.56
C ASP A 442 17.90 -12.07 36.38
N ASP A 443 17.64 -13.04 35.48
CA ASP A 443 16.32 -13.58 35.23
C ASP A 443 15.64 -14.14 36.49
N ALA A 444 16.41 -14.57 37.49
CA ALA A 444 15.88 -15.07 38.75
C ALA A 444 15.54 -13.95 39.76
N GLY A 445 16.02 -12.73 39.54
CA GLY A 445 15.83 -11.58 40.43
C GLY A 445 16.92 -11.42 41.50
N ASN A 446 18.08 -12.06 41.29
CA ASN A 446 19.29 -11.84 42.10
C ASN A 446 20.02 -10.59 41.62
N LEU A 447 20.63 -9.87 42.56
CA LEU A 447 21.55 -8.77 42.24
C LEU A 447 22.84 -9.34 41.65
N VAL A 448 23.17 -8.95 40.43
CA VAL A 448 24.38 -9.41 39.72
C VAL A 448 25.51 -8.42 39.89
N GLU A 449 25.22 -7.13 39.66
CA GLU A 449 26.20 -6.06 39.76
C GLU A 449 25.57 -4.75 40.23
N SER A 450 26.42 -3.89 40.79
CA SER A 450 26.09 -2.53 41.21
C SER A 450 27.20 -1.61 40.73
N GLN A 451 26.86 -0.64 39.88
CA GLN A 451 27.79 0.26 39.23
C GLN A 451 27.50 1.71 39.66
N LEU A 452 28.56 2.49 39.86
CA LEU A 452 28.46 3.89 40.31
C LEU A 452 28.41 4.91 39.16
N TRP A 453 28.88 4.54 37.96
CA TRP A 453 29.10 5.49 36.87
C TRP A 453 28.35 5.09 35.62
N GLU A 454 28.56 3.88 35.11
CA GLU A 454 27.90 3.37 33.91
C GLU A 454 27.52 1.91 34.08
N LEU A 455 26.39 1.51 33.47
CA LEU A 455 25.96 0.13 33.37
C LEU A 455 25.83 -0.24 31.89
N HIS A 456 26.57 -1.27 31.47
CA HIS A 456 26.46 -1.78 30.10
C HIS A 456 25.31 -2.79 29.97
N ILE A 457 24.53 -2.64 28.92
CA ILE A 457 23.42 -3.51 28.54
C ILE A 457 23.84 -4.29 27.30
N GLN A 458 23.49 -5.57 27.27
CA GLN A 458 23.76 -6.42 26.12
C GLN A 458 23.01 -5.90 24.88
N PRO A 459 23.62 -5.88 23.68
CA PRO A 459 22.91 -5.52 22.46
C PRO A 459 21.63 -6.35 22.28
N GLY A 460 20.58 -5.72 21.76
CA GLY A 460 19.27 -6.37 21.57
C GLY A 460 18.46 -6.60 22.86
N HIS A 461 18.88 -6.02 23.99
CA HIS A 461 18.12 -6.08 25.25
C HIS A 461 17.61 -4.70 25.65
N GLN A 462 16.42 -4.66 26.24
CA GLN A 462 15.80 -3.44 26.73
C GLN A 462 15.97 -3.31 28.26
N PRO A 463 16.56 -2.21 28.77
CA PRO A 463 16.60 -1.97 30.21
C PRO A 463 15.22 -1.52 30.70
N ARG A 464 14.76 -2.09 31.81
CA ARG A 464 13.52 -1.66 32.49
C ARG A 464 13.75 -1.41 33.96
N LEU A 465 13.15 -0.34 34.47
CA LEU A 465 13.24 0.04 35.87
C LEU A 465 12.54 -1.00 36.76
N TYR A 466 13.30 -1.62 37.65
CA TYR A 466 12.81 -2.59 38.61
C TYR A 466 12.49 -1.90 39.94
N ILE A 467 11.32 -1.25 39.98
CA ILE A 467 10.87 -0.41 41.11
C ILE A 467 10.88 -1.18 42.44
N HIS A 468 10.32 -2.40 42.47
CA HIS A 468 10.26 -3.21 43.71
C HIS A 468 11.63 -3.54 44.32
N ALA A 469 12.68 -3.66 43.48
CA ALA A 469 14.04 -3.92 43.94
C ALA A 469 14.87 -2.64 44.15
N SER A 470 14.36 -1.49 43.72
CA SER A 470 15.00 -0.20 43.92
C SER A 470 14.94 0.21 45.39
N LYS A 471 16.04 0.76 45.90
CA LYS A 471 16.22 1.17 47.28
C LYS A 471 16.56 2.65 47.32
N VAL A 472 15.53 3.47 47.49
CA VAL A 472 15.68 4.92 47.61
C VAL A 472 15.39 5.32 49.04
N LEU A 473 16.37 5.99 49.68
CA LEU A 473 16.23 6.56 51.01
C LEU A 473 16.12 8.08 50.87
N VAL A 474 15.06 8.64 51.44
CA VAL A 474 14.80 10.08 51.37
C VAL A 474 15.21 10.73 52.68
N PHE A 475 15.92 11.85 52.60
CA PHE A 475 16.31 12.66 53.75
C PHE A 475 15.58 14.01 53.69
N LYS A 476 15.02 14.42 54.82
CA LYS A 476 14.54 15.79 55.03
C LYS A 476 15.15 16.30 56.33
N ASP A 477 15.93 17.37 56.26
CA ASP A 477 16.68 17.91 57.40
C ASP A 477 17.55 16.82 58.07
N ASP A 478 18.23 16.00 57.27
CA ASP A 478 19.03 14.83 57.69
C ASP A 478 18.27 13.69 58.40
N LEU A 479 16.93 13.74 58.46
CA LEU A 479 16.11 12.65 58.97
C LEU A 479 15.72 11.68 57.84
N PRO A 480 15.96 10.36 57.98
CA PRO A 480 15.61 9.39 56.95
C PRO A 480 14.12 9.04 57.00
N PHE A 481 13.48 9.08 55.83
CA PHE A 481 12.10 8.68 55.58
C PHE A 481 12.04 7.59 54.51
N LEU A 482 11.05 6.71 54.63
CA LEU A 482 10.70 5.72 53.61
C LEU A 482 9.31 6.05 53.06
N PRO A 483 9.09 5.92 51.75
CA PRO A 483 7.79 6.21 51.17
C PRO A 483 6.74 5.20 51.63
N HIS A 484 5.51 5.70 51.81
CA HIS A 484 4.34 4.88 51.98
C HIS A 484 4.06 4.13 50.67
N GLN A 485 4.33 2.82 50.68
CA GLN A 485 4.30 1.99 49.46
C GLN A 485 2.96 1.98 48.74
N ASP A 486 1.84 2.06 49.47
CA ASP A 486 0.51 2.04 48.86
C ASP A 486 0.21 3.38 48.13
N GLU A 487 0.58 4.52 48.73
CA GLU A 487 0.40 5.85 48.13
C GLU A 487 1.37 6.11 46.97
N LEU A 488 2.62 5.64 47.09
CA LEU A 488 3.56 5.63 45.99
C LEU A 488 3.06 4.76 44.82
N HIS A 489 2.44 3.61 45.10
CA HIS A 489 1.84 2.77 44.06
C HIS A 489 0.72 3.51 43.32
N ASP A 490 -0.19 4.16 44.05
CA ASP A 490 -1.29 4.93 43.45
C ASP A 490 -0.77 6.09 42.59
N THR A 491 0.27 6.80 43.06
CA THR A 491 0.96 7.86 42.30
C THR A 491 1.60 7.31 41.02
N LEU A 492 2.25 6.15 41.09
CA LEU A 492 2.83 5.50 39.92
C LEU A 492 1.76 5.04 38.92
N GLN A 493 0.56 4.65 39.38
CA GLN A 493 -0.55 4.33 38.47
C GLN A 493 -1.03 5.56 37.70
N MET A 494 -1.06 6.75 38.32
CA MET A 494 -1.34 8.00 37.62
C MET A 494 -0.32 8.27 36.51
N TRP A 495 0.98 8.20 36.82
CA TRP A 495 2.05 8.40 35.82
C TRP A 495 2.03 7.35 34.71
N LYS A 496 1.69 6.10 35.03
CA LYS A 496 1.45 5.06 34.01
C LYS A 496 0.33 5.45 33.05
N GLY A 497 -0.74 6.08 33.54
CA GLY A 497 -1.81 6.60 32.69
C GLY A 497 -1.33 7.71 31.74
N VAL A 498 -0.47 8.61 32.22
CA VAL A 498 0.17 9.65 31.38
C VAL A 498 1.10 9.02 30.33
N ARG A 499 1.79 7.92 30.71
CA ARG A 499 2.70 7.16 29.84
C ARG A 499 1.99 6.33 28.76
N GLN A 500 0.67 6.13 28.85
CA GLN A 500 -0.02 5.31 27.85
C GLN A 500 0.11 5.93 26.45
N GLN A 501 0.60 5.12 25.52
CA GLN A 501 0.66 5.45 24.10
C GLN A 501 -0.75 5.58 23.56
N ASN A 502 -1.17 6.81 23.31
CA ASN A 502 -2.43 7.02 22.61
C ASN A 502 -2.16 6.91 21.11
N LYS A 503 -2.37 5.72 20.56
CA LYS A 503 -2.61 5.55 19.12
C LYS A 503 -3.81 6.42 18.75
N VAL A 504 -3.56 7.43 17.94
CA VAL A 504 -4.56 8.44 17.63
C VAL A 504 -5.43 7.93 16.47
N ILE A 505 -6.52 7.25 16.79
CA ILE A 505 -7.53 6.91 15.77
C ILE A 505 -8.22 8.20 15.35
N GLN A 506 -7.75 8.80 14.24
CA GLN A 506 -8.33 10.00 13.67
C GLN A 506 -8.82 9.77 12.25
N THR A 507 -9.91 10.47 11.93
CA THR A 507 -10.60 10.39 10.63
C THR A 507 -9.91 11.22 9.55
N ASN A 508 -9.02 12.16 9.91
CA ASN A 508 -8.48 13.17 9.00
C ASN A 508 -6.93 13.16 8.96
N ASN A 509 -6.36 12.08 8.41
CA ASN A 509 -4.90 11.90 8.25
C ASN A 509 -4.40 12.30 6.84
N ASP A 510 -5.11 13.22 6.18
CA ASP A 510 -4.78 13.70 4.84
C ASP A 510 -5.11 15.19 4.70
N LEU A 511 -4.54 15.83 3.68
CA LEU A 511 -4.84 17.22 3.36
C LEU A 511 -6.25 17.34 2.77
N GLU A 512 -6.97 18.40 3.16
CA GLU A 512 -8.28 18.68 2.59
C GLU A 512 -8.16 18.99 1.09
N VAL A 513 -8.93 18.26 0.28
CA VAL A 513 -9.04 18.53 -1.16
C VAL A 513 -9.93 19.77 -1.34
N PRO A 514 -9.48 20.81 -2.08
CA PRO A 514 -10.28 22.01 -2.29
C PRO A 514 -11.51 21.67 -3.14
N PHE A 515 -12.68 22.19 -2.74
CA PHE A 515 -13.93 22.02 -3.47
C PHE A 515 -14.26 23.28 -4.25
N GLY A 516 -14.53 23.12 -5.55
CA GLY A 516 -15.05 24.19 -6.40
C GLY A 516 -16.57 24.22 -6.40
N ASN A 517 -17.13 25.37 -6.80
CA ASN A 517 -18.55 25.51 -7.05
C ASN A 517 -18.81 25.23 -8.52
N TYR A 518 -19.73 24.32 -8.82
CA TYR A 518 -20.16 24.12 -10.20
C TYR A 518 -20.87 25.37 -10.71
N ILE A 519 -20.28 25.96 -11.75
CA ILE A 519 -20.87 27.09 -12.46
C ILE A 519 -21.63 26.50 -13.64
N ASP A 520 -22.96 26.54 -13.54
CA ASP A 520 -23.84 26.14 -14.63
C ASP A 520 -23.66 27.10 -15.81
N ASN A 521 -22.85 26.67 -16.77
CA ASN A 521 -22.65 27.34 -18.05
C ASN A 521 -23.61 26.72 -19.06
N ASN A 522 -24.92 26.86 -18.82
CA ASN A 522 -25.98 26.41 -19.72
C ASN A 522 -25.93 27.18 -21.05
N GLY A 523 -24.98 26.78 -21.90
CA GLY A 523 -24.86 27.17 -23.28
C GLY A 523 -24.27 28.56 -23.55
N HIS A 524 -24.08 28.75 -24.84
CA HIS A 524 -23.66 29.97 -25.51
C HIS A 524 -24.88 30.85 -25.77
N TYR A 525 -24.90 32.09 -25.29
CA TYR A 525 -25.96 33.04 -25.67
C TYR A 525 -25.70 33.55 -27.09
N PRO A 526 -26.62 33.37 -28.07
CA PRO A 526 -26.34 33.75 -29.45
C PRO A 526 -26.06 35.25 -29.60
N LEU A 527 -24.90 35.60 -30.14
CA LEU A 527 -24.50 37.00 -30.36
C LEU A 527 -25.52 37.75 -31.23
N GLN A 528 -26.19 37.03 -32.13
CA GLN A 528 -27.18 37.61 -33.03
C GLN A 528 -28.41 38.18 -32.33
N TYR A 529 -28.65 37.79 -31.07
CA TYR A 529 -29.79 38.24 -30.29
C TYR A 529 -29.56 39.62 -29.67
N ASP A 530 -28.30 40.04 -29.54
CA ASP A 530 -27.92 41.38 -29.08
C ASP A 530 -27.93 42.43 -30.21
N LEU A 531 -28.11 42.00 -31.46
CA LEU A 531 -28.25 42.93 -32.58
C LEU A 531 -29.59 43.68 -32.54
N PRO A 532 -29.62 44.97 -32.94
CA PRO A 532 -30.85 45.71 -33.07
C PRO A 532 -31.91 44.99 -33.91
N GLU A 533 -33.17 45.04 -33.50
CA GLU A 533 -34.29 44.34 -34.17
C GLU A 533 -34.41 44.67 -35.67
N THR A 534 -33.91 45.82 -36.11
CA THR A 534 -33.88 46.23 -37.53
C THR A 534 -33.11 45.26 -38.42
N TYR A 535 -32.11 44.54 -37.88
CA TYR A 535 -31.36 43.51 -38.61
C TYR A 535 -32.21 42.26 -38.87
N GLY A 536 -33.22 41.97 -38.03
CA GLY A 536 -34.16 40.87 -38.23
C GLY A 536 -33.58 39.47 -38.00
N VAL A 537 -32.40 39.36 -37.35
CA VAL A 537 -31.72 38.10 -37.04
C VAL A 537 -31.95 37.61 -35.61
N GLY A 538 -32.46 38.49 -34.73
CA GLY A 538 -32.81 38.17 -33.35
C GLY A 538 -34.06 37.29 -33.21
N PRO A 539 -34.46 36.93 -31.98
CA PRO A 539 -35.50 35.93 -31.70
C PRO A 539 -36.90 36.34 -32.19
N HIS A 540 -37.15 37.66 -32.27
CA HIS A 540 -38.39 38.25 -32.78
C HIS A 540 -38.48 38.24 -34.32
N GLY A 541 -37.35 38.09 -35.01
CA GLY A 541 -37.27 38.08 -36.47
C GLY A 541 -37.72 39.39 -37.13
N LEU A 542 -38.07 39.31 -38.41
CA LEU A 542 -38.58 40.45 -39.17
C LEU A 542 -40.06 40.70 -38.88
N LYS A 543 -40.44 41.97 -38.77
CA LYS A 543 -41.86 42.37 -38.67
C LYS A 543 -42.62 42.01 -39.94
N GLU A 544 -43.73 41.28 -39.79
CA GLU A 544 -44.61 40.97 -40.92
C GLU A 544 -45.57 42.13 -41.23
N PRO A 545 -45.93 42.36 -42.52
CA PRO A 545 -45.44 41.66 -43.71
C PRO A 545 -44.04 42.15 -44.15
N SER A 546 -43.11 41.22 -44.38
CA SER A 546 -41.77 41.52 -44.93
C SER A 546 -41.59 40.90 -46.32
N SER A 547 -40.85 41.58 -47.21
CA SER A 547 -40.58 41.10 -48.58
C SER A 547 -39.71 39.83 -48.58
N ASN A 548 -39.86 38.98 -49.60
CA ASN A 548 -39.01 37.78 -49.74
C ASN A 548 -37.52 38.14 -49.85
N GLU A 549 -37.20 39.25 -50.50
CA GLU A 549 -35.83 39.78 -50.57
C GLU A 549 -35.29 40.14 -49.17
N ARG A 550 -36.09 40.83 -48.34
CA ARG A 550 -35.68 41.19 -46.98
C ARG A 550 -35.49 39.94 -46.10
N LYS A 551 -36.36 38.95 -46.26
CA LYS A 551 -36.23 37.64 -45.60
C LYS A 551 -34.94 36.93 -46.02
N ALA A 552 -34.60 36.95 -47.31
CA ALA A 552 -33.35 36.37 -47.82
C ALA A 552 -32.10 37.10 -47.29
N GLN A 553 -32.11 38.44 -47.25
CA GLN A 553 -31.01 39.24 -46.69
C GLN A 553 -30.78 38.96 -45.20
N ALA A 554 -31.87 38.84 -44.41
CA ALA A 554 -31.76 38.49 -43.00
C ALA A 554 -31.17 37.08 -42.82
N LYS A 555 -31.60 36.09 -43.64
CA LYS A 555 -31.00 34.74 -43.63
C LYS A 555 -29.52 34.76 -44.03
N GLN A 556 -29.14 35.58 -45.00
CA GLN A 556 -27.74 35.73 -45.43
C GLN A 556 -26.86 36.29 -44.30
N LEU A 557 -27.32 37.34 -43.61
CA LEU A 557 -26.61 37.89 -42.44
C LEU A 557 -26.52 36.86 -41.32
N LYS A 558 -27.60 36.11 -41.08
CA LYS A 558 -27.64 35.05 -40.08
C LYS A 558 -26.61 33.95 -40.37
N ALA A 559 -26.51 33.52 -41.62
CA ALA A 559 -25.50 32.56 -42.06
C ALA A 559 -24.07 33.09 -41.91
N TYR A 560 -23.84 34.39 -42.17
CA TYR A 560 -22.55 35.02 -41.95
C TYR A 560 -22.14 35.03 -40.47
N LEU A 561 -23.08 35.36 -39.57
CA LEU A 561 -22.82 35.43 -38.14
C LEU A 561 -22.67 34.04 -37.49
N LEU A 562 -23.32 33.01 -38.05
CA LEU A 562 -23.23 31.63 -37.57
C LEU A 562 -21.79 31.10 -37.47
N VAL A 563 -20.87 31.54 -38.34
CA VAL A 563 -19.46 31.17 -38.27
C VAL A 563 -18.81 31.66 -36.96
N PHE A 564 -19.13 32.89 -36.56
CA PHE A 564 -18.63 33.46 -35.31
C PHE A 564 -19.31 32.85 -34.08
N GLU A 565 -20.59 32.50 -34.19
CA GLU A 565 -21.31 31.76 -33.14
C GLU A 565 -20.62 30.42 -32.85
N HIS A 566 -20.29 29.64 -33.90
CA HIS A 566 -19.59 28.37 -33.72
C HIS A 566 -18.19 28.56 -33.13
N LEU A 567 -17.44 29.57 -33.59
CA LEU A 567 -16.10 29.84 -33.05
C LEU A 567 -16.14 30.15 -31.55
N LEU A 568 -17.10 30.97 -31.10
CA LEU A 568 -17.29 31.27 -29.69
C LEU A 568 -17.77 30.05 -28.90
N SER A 569 -18.73 29.29 -29.46
CA SER A 569 -19.23 28.06 -28.87
C SER A 569 -18.12 27.04 -28.62
N VAL A 570 -17.18 26.88 -29.56
CA VAL A 570 -15.99 26.03 -29.37
C VAL A 570 -15.21 26.44 -28.13
N PHE A 571 -14.90 27.72 -27.95
CA PHE A 571 -14.17 28.18 -26.76
C PHE A 571 -14.95 27.97 -25.46
N LEU A 572 -16.23 28.36 -25.44
CA LEU A 572 -17.05 28.31 -24.23
C LEU A 572 -17.30 26.87 -23.79
N ARG A 573 -17.63 25.98 -24.73
CA ARG A 573 -17.82 24.55 -24.44
C ARG A 573 -16.50 23.87 -24.07
N GLN A 574 -15.37 24.30 -24.62
CA GLN A 574 -14.06 23.79 -24.18
C GLN A 574 -13.78 24.12 -22.71
N LEU A 575 -14.13 25.33 -22.26
CA LEU A 575 -13.99 25.72 -20.86
C LEU A 575 -14.95 24.96 -19.95
N GLU A 576 -16.18 24.73 -20.40
CA GLU A 576 -17.17 23.93 -19.66
C GLU A 576 -16.72 22.47 -19.49
N ARG A 577 -16.09 21.90 -20.52
CA ARG A 577 -15.62 20.52 -20.55
C ARG A 577 -14.13 20.38 -20.21
N PHE A 578 -13.55 21.41 -19.57
CA PHE A 578 -12.11 21.44 -19.24
C PHE A 578 -11.67 20.24 -18.38
N LYS A 579 -12.52 19.80 -17.45
CA LYS A 579 -12.30 18.61 -16.61
C LYS A 579 -12.15 17.31 -17.40
N ASP A 580 -12.79 17.19 -18.56
CA ASP A 580 -12.69 15.97 -19.38
C ASP A 580 -11.35 15.93 -20.13
N ILE A 581 -10.85 17.08 -20.55
CA ILE A 581 -9.53 17.19 -21.19
C ILE A 581 -8.44 16.62 -20.28
N LEU A 582 -8.50 16.95 -18.98
CA LEU A 582 -7.55 16.52 -17.95
C LEU A 582 -7.92 15.17 -17.31
N SER A 583 -9.05 14.59 -17.70
CA SER A 583 -9.49 13.30 -17.17
C SER A 583 -8.66 12.16 -17.74
N ILE A 584 -8.44 11.12 -16.95
CA ILE A 584 -7.85 9.84 -17.39
C ILE A 584 -8.94 8.85 -17.85
N ASN A 585 -10.18 9.30 -18.06
CA ASN A 585 -11.24 8.40 -18.50
C ASN A 585 -10.96 7.87 -19.93
N PRO A 586 -10.89 6.53 -20.14
CA PRO A 586 -10.58 5.92 -21.43
C PRO A 586 -11.68 6.11 -22.47
N THR A 587 -12.84 6.61 -22.06
CA THR A 587 -14.02 6.65 -22.88
C THR A 587 -14.20 7.98 -23.63
N ILE A 588 -13.35 8.97 -23.34
CA ILE A 588 -13.31 10.24 -24.05
C ILE A 588 -12.84 9.99 -25.49
N SER A 589 -13.66 10.40 -26.45
CA SER A 589 -13.44 10.15 -27.89
C SER A 589 -13.19 11.43 -28.69
N LYS A 590 -13.27 12.59 -28.04
CA LYS A 590 -13.15 13.93 -28.63
C LYS A 590 -12.34 14.84 -27.71
N SER A 591 -11.62 15.78 -28.30
CA SER A 591 -10.88 16.83 -27.62
C SER A 591 -11.49 18.21 -27.85
N TYR A 592 -12.39 18.35 -28.83
CA TYR A 592 -13.27 19.52 -29.00
C TYR A 592 -14.74 19.13 -28.75
N PHE A 593 -15.45 19.93 -27.95
CA PHE A 593 -16.78 19.57 -27.43
C PHE A 593 -17.95 20.36 -28.04
N ALA A 594 -17.74 21.05 -29.17
CA ALA A 594 -18.79 21.86 -29.79
C ALA A 594 -19.69 21.05 -30.71
N ASP A 595 -21.00 21.21 -30.58
CA ASP A 595 -22.01 20.61 -31.46
C ASP A 595 -22.67 21.67 -32.37
N LEU A 596 -23.51 21.21 -33.29
CA LEU A 596 -24.40 22.10 -34.02
C LEU A 596 -25.42 22.74 -33.09
N PHE A 597 -25.79 24.00 -33.38
CA PHE A 597 -26.84 24.66 -32.63
C PHE A 597 -28.20 24.03 -32.92
N LYS A 598 -28.98 23.76 -31.89
CA LYS A 598 -30.35 23.28 -32.03
C LYS A 598 -31.32 24.45 -32.23
N GLU A 599 -32.51 24.15 -32.73
CA GLU A 599 -33.57 25.15 -32.94
C GLU A 599 -33.98 25.87 -31.65
N GLU A 600 -33.82 25.19 -30.51
CA GLU A 600 -34.06 25.71 -29.16
C GLU A 600 -32.98 26.73 -28.71
N GLU A 601 -31.73 26.55 -29.16
CA GLU A 601 -30.60 27.42 -28.84
C GLU A 601 -30.55 28.62 -29.80
N LEU A 602 -30.73 28.37 -31.11
CA LEU A 602 -30.73 29.38 -32.15
C LEU A 602 -31.93 29.20 -33.10
N LYS A 603 -33.03 29.88 -32.77
CA LYS A 603 -34.27 29.85 -33.57
C LYS A 603 -34.02 30.13 -35.05
N GLY A 604 -34.39 29.20 -35.93
CA GLY A 604 -34.30 29.23 -37.39
C GLY A 604 -32.93 28.83 -37.93
N VAL A 605 -32.12 28.10 -37.16
CA VAL A 605 -30.78 27.63 -37.58
C VAL A 605 -30.87 26.37 -38.43
N SER A 606 -31.91 25.55 -38.21
CA SER A 606 -32.12 24.29 -38.94
C SER A 606 -32.24 24.48 -40.45
N GLU A 607 -32.67 25.66 -40.91
CA GLU A 607 -32.76 26.01 -42.33
C GLU A 607 -31.41 26.39 -42.97
N LEU A 608 -30.37 26.59 -42.16
CA LEU A 608 -29.03 27.01 -42.59
C LEU A 608 -28.05 25.84 -42.69
N TYR A 609 -28.29 24.74 -41.97
CA TYR A 609 -27.52 23.52 -42.08
C TYR A 609 -28.02 22.68 -43.27
N ILE A 610 -27.15 22.48 -44.26
CA ILE A 610 -27.46 21.70 -45.47
C ILE A 610 -26.49 20.52 -45.49
N ASP A 611 -27.02 19.30 -45.42
CA ASP A 611 -26.24 18.06 -45.46
C ASP A 611 -25.14 17.95 -44.38
N VAL A 612 -25.33 18.63 -43.23
CA VAL A 612 -24.41 18.59 -42.07
C VAL A 612 -25.20 18.15 -40.84
N ASN A 613 -24.68 17.15 -40.14
CA ASN A 613 -25.10 16.69 -38.82
C ASN A 613 -23.94 16.83 -37.81
N ASP A 614 -24.19 16.53 -36.53
CA ASP A 614 -23.16 16.66 -35.49
C ASP A 614 -21.89 15.85 -35.80
N ASP A 615 -22.00 14.62 -36.28
CA ASP A 615 -20.83 13.79 -36.61
C ASP A 615 -19.98 14.43 -37.73
N THR A 616 -20.62 14.93 -38.79
CA THR A 616 -19.89 15.64 -39.86
C THR A 616 -19.30 16.96 -39.39
N PHE A 617 -19.94 17.66 -38.46
CA PHE A 617 -19.41 18.88 -37.87
C PHE A 617 -18.19 18.61 -36.99
N HIS A 618 -18.25 17.57 -36.16
CA HIS A 618 -17.12 17.13 -35.35
C HIS A 618 -15.92 16.73 -36.20
N ASN A 619 -16.14 15.95 -37.27
CA ASN A 619 -15.08 15.58 -38.21
C ASN A 619 -14.45 16.79 -38.94
N LEU A 620 -15.11 17.96 -38.96
CA LEU A 620 -14.53 19.21 -39.44
C LEU A 620 -13.68 19.93 -38.38
N LEU A 621 -14.01 19.76 -37.10
CA LEU A 621 -13.26 20.34 -35.97
C LEU A 621 -11.98 19.56 -35.68
N GLU A 622 -12.07 18.24 -35.64
CA GLU A 622 -10.94 17.34 -35.50
C GLU A 622 -11.21 16.01 -36.22
N ASP A 623 -10.17 15.47 -36.85
CA ASP A 623 -10.17 14.09 -37.28
C ASP A 623 -9.63 13.16 -36.17
N ARG A 624 -9.69 11.85 -36.40
CA ARG A 624 -9.27 10.86 -35.40
C ARG A 624 -7.79 10.98 -35.01
N SER A 625 -6.92 11.29 -35.97
CA SER A 625 -5.48 11.45 -35.71
C SER A 625 -5.21 12.71 -34.88
N GLN A 626 -5.86 13.83 -35.19
CA GLN A 626 -5.75 15.06 -34.41
C GLN A 626 -6.27 14.89 -32.97
N PHE A 627 -7.36 14.13 -32.79
CA PHE A 627 -7.84 13.77 -31.46
C PHE A 627 -6.77 13.00 -30.68
N LEU A 628 -6.19 11.95 -31.29
CA LEU A 628 -5.18 11.10 -30.64
C LEU A 628 -3.91 11.87 -30.30
N GLU A 629 -3.41 12.72 -31.20
CA GLU A 629 -2.25 13.59 -30.96
C GLU A 629 -2.49 14.52 -29.77
N ARG A 630 -3.64 15.21 -29.74
CA ARG A 630 -4.00 16.13 -28.66
C ARG A 630 -4.19 15.39 -27.33
N ARG A 631 -4.89 14.26 -27.36
CA ARG A 631 -5.11 13.42 -26.17
C ARG A 631 -3.79 12.94 -25.59
N ASN A 632 -2.87 12.47 -26.44
CA ASN A 632 -1.52 12.10 -26.04
C ASN A 632 -0.77 13.26 -25.38
N GLY A 633 -0.83 14.46 -25.96
CA GLY A 633 -0.19 15.65 -25.39
C GLY A 633 -0.69 16.01 -23.99
N PHE A 634 -2.01 15.89 -23.73
CA PHE A 634 -2.57 16.08 -22.39
C PHE A 634 -2.13 14.99 -21.42
N LEU A 635 -2.14 13.72 -21.83
CA LEU A 635 -1.68 12.62 -20.99
C LEU A 635 -0.18 12.74 -20.67
N ASP A 636 0.65 13.19 -21.61
CA ASP A 636 2.07 13.46 -21.38
C ASP A 636 2.28 14.58 -20.35
N HIS A 637 1.44 15.62 -20.39
CA HIS A 637 1.45 16.67 -19.37
C HIS A 637 1.11 16.11 -17.97
N LEU A 638 0.14 15.20 -17.88
CA LEU A 638 -0.24 14.56 -16.63
C LEU A 638 0.87 13.63 -16.11
N LEU A 639 1.49 12.82 -16.98
CA LEU A 639 2.62 11.96 -16.65
C LEU A 639 3.84 12.75 -16.16
N ALA A 640 4.09 13.93 -16.74
CA ALA A 640 5.20 14.79 -16.36
C ALA A 640 5.13 15.25 -14.89
N ARG A 641 3.94 15.31 -14.28
CA ARG A 641 3.77 15.61 -12.84
C ARG A 641 4.44 14.55 -11.95
N PHE A 642 4.54 13.34 -12.45
CA PHE A 642 5.14 12.19 -11.77
C PHE A 642 6.56 11.88 -12.26
N GLY A 643 7.08 12.66 -13.22
CA GLY A 643 8.40 12.47 -13.81
C GLY A 643 8.51 11.26 -14.75
N GLU A 644 7.39 10.76 -15.27
CA GLU A 644 7.33 9.56 -16.11
C GLU A 644 7.21 9.92 -17.60
N SER A 645 7.70 9.05 -18.50
CA SER A 645 7.67 9.25 -19.96
C SER A 645 7.57 7.94 -20.73
N PHE A 646 6.71 7.93 -21.76
CA PHE A 646 6.45 6.78 -22.64
C PHE A 646 7.15 6.90 -24.01
N SER A 647 8.12 7.82 -24.18
CA SER A 647 8.74 8.08 -25.50
C SER A 647 9.42 6.85 -26.12
N ASP A 648 10.17 6.08 -25.33
CA ASP A 648 10.84 4.85 -25.81
C ASP A 648 9.81 3.78 -26.22
N TYR A 649 8.70 3.68 -25.48
CA TYR A 649 7.61 2.73 -25.74
C TYR A 649 6.81 3.08 -26.99
N ALA A 650 6.49 4.36 -27.20
CA ALA A 650 5.80 4.83 -28.39
C ALA A 650 6.54 4.44 -29.68
N LEU A 651 7.88 4.58 -29.70
CA LEU A 651 8.72 4.16 -30.83
C LEU A 651 8.60 2.65 -31.10
N MET A 652 8.48 1.83 -30.06
CA MET A 652 8.29 0.38 -30.20
C MET A 652 6.91 0.05 -30.78
N LEU A 653 5.85 0.72 -30.31
CA LEU A 653 4.49 0.52 -30.82
C LEU A 653 4.36 0.86 -32.30
N TYR A 654 4.95 1.97 -32.74
CA TYR A 654 4.98 2.34 -34.16
C TYR A 654 5.65 1.28 -35.03
N GLN A 655 6.74 0.70 -34.53
CA GLN A 655 7.43 -0.39 -35.24
C GLN A 655 6.60 -1.68 -35.27
N ALA A 656 5.89 -2.01 -34.19
CA ALA A 656 5.14 -3.25 -34.06
C ALA A 656 3.86 -3.28 -34.91
N TYR A 657 3.08 -2.19 -34.91
CA TYR A 657 1.80 -2.15 -35.63
C TYR A 657 1.92 -1.71 -37.09
N GLY A 658 2.95 -0.93 -37.44
CA GLY A 658 3.14 -0.39 -38.79
C GLY A 658 2.06 0.60 -39.26
N VAL A 659 1.04 0.86 -38.42
CA VAL A 659 -0.04 1.82 -38.62
C VAL A 659 0.01 2.82 -37.47
N GLU A 660 0.21 4.11 -37.81
CA GLU A 660 0.39 5.20 -36.85
C GLU A 660 -0.83 5.34 -35.93
N GLU A 661 -2.03 5.38 -36.50
CA GLU A 661 -3.30 5.53 -35.76
C GLU A 661 -3.50 4.43 -34.70
N LYS A 662 -3.26 3.16 -35.06
CA LYS A 662 -3.39 2.04 -34.11
C LYS A 662 -2.36 2.11 -32.99
N ALA A 663 -1.13 2.52 -33.29
CA ALA A 663 -0.09 2.69 -32.28
C ALA A 663 -0.42 3.84 -31.31
N GLU A 664 -1.01 4.93 -31.80
CA GLU A 664 -1.46 6.04 -30.96
C GLU A 664 -2.65 5.68 -30.07
N GLU A 665 -3.60 4.88 -30.57
CA GLU A 665 -4.74 4.40 -29.78
C GLU A 665 -4.29 3.54 -28.58
N GLU A 666 -3.41 2.57 -28.81
CA GLU A 666 -2.83 1.74 -27.76
C GLU A 666 -2.01 2.58 -26.78
N LEU A 667 -1.20 3.52 -27.29
CA LEU A 667 -0.41 4.41 -26.45
C LEU A 667 -1.28 5.26 -25.51
N VAL A 668 -2.40 5.80 -25.99
CA VAL A 668 -3.36 6.55 -25.16
C VAL A 668 -3.93 5.65 -24.06
N PHE A 669 -4.33 4.43 -24.41
CA PHE A 669 -4.86 3.45 -23.46
C PHE A 669 -3.84 3.09 -22.37
N ASP A 670 -2.59 2.81 -22.76
CA ASP A 670 -1.51 2.46 -21.84
C ASP A 670 -1.16 3.58 -20.87
N LYS A 671 -1.09 4.83 -21.37
CA LYS A 671 -0.86 6.00 -20.51
C LYS A 671 -1.97 6.20 -19.48
N ILE A 672 -3.23 5.98 -19.89
CA ILE A 672 -4.38 6.03 -18.99
C ILE A 672 -4.27 4.95 -17.91
N ASN A 673 -4.04 3.69 -18.31
CA ASN A 673 -3.88 2.58 -17.37
C ASN A 673 -2.71 2.80 -16.41
N PHE A 674 -1.60 3.38 -16.90
CA PHE A 674 -0.46 3.75 -16.06
C PHE A 674 -0.81 4.81 -15.03
N LEU A 675 -1.46 5.89 -15.45
CA LEU A 675 -1.89 6.95 -14.54
C LEU A 675 -2.85 6.40 -13.50
N GLU A 676 -3.89 5.65 -13.92
CA GLU A 676 -4.88 5.03 -13.02
C GLU A 676 -4.24 4.17 -11.93
N LYS A 677 -3.24 3.36 -12.29
CA LYS A 677 -2.55 2.45 -11.36
C LYS A 677 -1.39 3.10 -10.61
N PHE A 678 -1.03 4.34 -10.94
CA PHE A 678 0.20 4.99 -10.48
C PHE A 678 0.39 4.98 -8.95
N PRO A 679 -0.62 5.29 -8.10
CA PRO A 679 -0.44 5.27 -6.65
C PRO A 679 0.01 3.90 -6.13
N SER A 680 -0.53 2.82 -6.67
CA SER A 680 -0.20 1.46 -6.26
C SER A 680 1.17 1.02 -6.77
N ILE A 681 1.46 1.22 -8.06
CA ILE A 681 2.73 0.78 -8.67
C ILE A 681 3.92 1.64 -8.26
N SER A 682 3.70 2.89 -7.83
CA SER A 682 4.76 3.78 -7.35
C SER A 682 5.12 3.49 -5.89
N SER A 683 4.13 3.28 -5.02
CA SER A 683 4.36 3.00 -3.60
C SER A 683 4.90 1.59 -3.36
N ASN A 684 4.50 0.60 -4.16
CA ASN A 684 4.83 -0.81 -3.96
C ASN A 684 6.00 -1.34 -4.81
N ARG A 685 6.86 -0.49 -5.39
CA ARG A 685 7.92 -0.94 -6.34
C ARG A 685 8.77 -2.10 -5.84
N ALA A 686 9.24 -2.03 -4.60
CA ALA A 686 10.09 -3.05 -3.98
C ALA A 686 9.31 -4.14 -3.22
N LYS A 687 7.97 -4.03 -3.17
CA LYS A 687 7.11 -4.97 -2.44
C LYS A 687 7.08 -6.32 -3.14
N ALA A 688 7.33 -7.36 -2.35
CA ALA A 688 7.17 -8.74 -2.74
C ALA A 688 5.75 -9.24 -2.45
N PHE A 689 5.41 -10.40 -3.00
CA PHE A 689 4.16 -11.06 -2.67
C PHE A 689 4.23 -11.67 -1.26
N ASN A 690 3.06 -11.79 -0.63
CA ASN A 690 2.92 -12.45 0.66
C ASN A 690 2.85 -13.97 0.45
N TYR A 691 3.98 -14.65 0.63
CA TYR A 691 4.06 -16.10 0.48
C TYR A 691 3.41 -16.88 1.63
N LYS A 692 2.99 -16.21 2.71
CA LYS A 692 2.31 -16.80 3.88
C LYS A 692 0.79 -16.69 3.83
N ASP A 693 0.22 -16.11 2.77
CA ASP A 693 -1.22 -16.12 2.54
C ASP A 693 -1.65 -17.40 1.80
N GLU A 694 -2.15 -18.39 2.54
CA GLU A 694 -2.62 -19.67 1.99
C GLU A 694 -3.79 -19.52 1.01
N THR A 695 -4.58 -18.46 1.14
CA THR A 695 -5.77 -18.25 0.30
C THR A 695 -5.44 -17.64 -1.05
N LYS A 696 -4.26 -17.00 -1.17
CA LYS A 696 -3.85 -16.23 -2.34
C LYS A 696 -2.52 -16.72 -2.96
N VAL A 697 -2.25 -18.01 -2.91
CA VAL A 697 -1.07 -18.60 -3.56
C VAL A 697 -1.20 -18.52 -5.08
N CYS A 698 -0.24 -17.88 -5.74
CA CYS A 698 -0.28 -17.62 -7.20
C CYS A 698 -1.57 -16.91 -7.66
N HIS A 699 -2.19 -16.10 -6.80
CA HIS A 699 -3.41 -15.38 -7.09
C HIS A 699 -3.11 -14.01 -7.75
N PRO A 700 -3.95 -13.51 -8.68
CA PRO A 700 -3.75 -12.20 -9.32
C PRO A 700 -3.65 -11.01 -8.36
N GLU A 701 -4.25 -11.11 -7.18
CA GLU A 701 -4.18 -10.07 -6.13
C GLU A 701 -2.91 -10.12 -5.26
N ASN A 702 -2.14 -11.21 -5.33
CA ASN A 702 -0.94 -11.42 -4.53
C ASN A 702 0.29 -11.50 -5.44
N THR A 703 0.56 -10.40 -6.14
CA THR A 703 1.67 -10.25 -7.08
C THR A 703 2.74 -9.34 -6.49
N THR A 704 3.95 -9.39 -7.05
CA THR A 704 5.01 -8.45 -6.69
C THR A 704 4.74 -7.09 -7.32
N GLY A 705 5.06 -6.01 -6.62
CA GLY A 705 4.88 -4.66 -7.17
C GLY A 705 5.75 -4.41 -8.41
N LEU A 706 6.93 -5.03 -8.47
CA LEU A 706 7.78 -5.02 -9.66
C LEU A 706 7.08 -5.67 -10.88
N SER A 707 6.40 -6.80 -10.69
CA SER A 707 5.65 -7.47 -11.78
C SER A 707 4.55 -6.57 -12.32
N GLU A 708 3.73 -5.99 -11.44
CA GLU A 708 2.65 -5.08 -11.85
C GLU A 708 3.18 -3.83 -12.56
N ARG A 709 4.26 -3.25 -12.05
CA ARG A 709 4.89 -2.08 -12.70
C ARG A 709 5.43 -2.42 -14.08
N ILE A 710 6.10 -3.56 -14.24
CA ILE A 710 6.60 -4.03 -15.55
C ILE A 710 5.43 -4.23 -16.52
N LYS A 711 4.34 -4.89 -16.10
CA LYS A 711 3.18 -5.13 -16.97
C LYS A 711 2.64 -3.82 -17.54
N VAL A 712 2.44 -2.82 -16.68
CA VAL A 712 1.84 -1.55 -17.08
C VAL A 712 2.78 -0.73 -17.98
N ILE A 713 4.09 -0.69 -17.71
CA ILE A 713 5.06 0.05 -18.56
C ILE A 713 5.22 -0.62 -19.93
N LEU A 714 5.09 -1.94 -20.01
CA LEU A 714 5.20 -2.70 -21.26
C LEU A 714 3.86 -2.80 -22.03
N GLY A 715 2.77 -2.22 -21.51
CA GLY A 715 1.43 -2.29 -22.11
C GLY A 715 0.84 -3.72 -22.14
N LEU A 716 1.10 -4.51 -21.11
CA LEU A 716 0.54 -5.85 -20.93
C LEU A 716 -0.78 -5.75 -20.14
N ASN A 717 -1.87 -5.52 -20.87
CA ASN A 717 -3.19 -5.17 -20.30
C ASN A 717 -4.20 -6.33 -20.26
N GLY A 718 -3.78 -7.50 -20.69
CA GLY A 718 -4.56 -8.73 -20.75
C GLY A 718 -5.73 -8.60 -21.70
N ALA A 719 -6.89 -9.13 -21.27
CA ALA A 719 -8.10 -9.11 -22.08
C ALA A 719 -8.61 -7.69 -22.39
N ASN A 720 -8.18 -6.66 -21.66
CA ASN A 720 -8.63 -5.29 -21.89
C ASN A 720 -8.25 -4.76 -23.29
N SER A 721 -7.09 -5.16 -23.83
CA SER A 721 -6.68 -4.77 -25.19
C SER A 721 -7.59 -5.35 -26.29
N PHE A 722 -8.47 -6.29 -25.94
CA PHE A 722 -9.39 -6.95 -26.86
C PHE A 722 -10.85 -6.53 -26.68
N ILE A 723 -11.11 -5.54 -25.81
CA ILE A 723 -12.43 -4.98 -25.57
C ILE A 723 -12.65 -3.79 -26.50
N GLN A 724 -13.77 -3.80 -27.21
CA GLN A 724 -14.24 -2.65 -27.96
C GLN A 724 -15.55 -2.14 -27.38
N TYR A 725 -15.63 -0.84 -27.14
CA TYR A 725 -16.85 -0.16 -26.70
C TYR A 725 -17.64 0.37 -27.91
N GLU A 726 -18.95 0.21 -27.90
CA GLU A 726 -19.85 0.92 -28.82
C GLU A 726 -20.78 1.82 -28.00
N VAL A 727 -20.82 3.10 -28.34
CA VAL A 727 -21.64 4.11 -27.66
C VAL A 727 -22.38 4.91 -28.71
N ARG A 728 -23.69 5.08 -28.52
CA ARG A 728 -24.61 5.69 -29.47
C ARG A 728 -25.61 6.56 -28.73
N ASN A 729 -26.15 7.56 -29.43
CA ASN A 729 -27.23 8.38 -28.91
C ASN A 729 -28.54 7.91 -29.53
N ASN A 730 -29.54 7.65 -28.68
CA ASN A 730 -30.84 7.18 -29.11
C ASN A 730 -31.72 8.35 -29.59
N SER A 731 -32.84 8.03 -30.25
CA SER A 731 -33.76 9.05 -30.79
C SER A 731 -34.37 10.03 -29.75
N SER A 732 -34.24 9.73 -28.45
CA SER A 732 -34.70 10.59 -27.35
C SER A 732 -33.62 11.50 -26.78
N GLY A 733 -32.39 11.46 -27.33
CA GLY A 733 -31.26 12.24 -26.83
C GLY A 733 -30.53 11.60 -25.65
N LYS A 734 -30.93 10.39 -25.24
CA LYS A 734 -30.30 9.59 -24.19
C LYS A 734 -29.26 8.65 -24.79
N TRP A 735 -28.27 8.28 -24.00
CA TRP A 735 -27.15 7.46 -24.44
C TRP A 735 -27.42 5.98 -24.20
N GLU A 736 -27.04 5.18 -25.20
CA GLU A 736 -27.04 3.72 -25.16
C GLU A 736 -25.68 3.19 -25.58
N GLY A 737 -25.27 2.06 -25.02
CA GLY A 737 -23.97 1.49 -25.35
C GLY A 737 -23.77 0.09 -24.82
N ASN A 738 -22.80 -0.58 -25.43
CA ASN A 738 -22.39 -1.92 -25.08
C ASN A 738 -20.88 -2.06 -25.23
N TRP A 739 -20.37 -3.25 -24.91
CA TRP A 739 -18.98 -3.63 -25.15
C TRP A 739 -18.95 -5.00 -25.79
N GLN A 740 -17.91 -5.28 -26.56
CA GLN A 740 -17.69 -6.58 -27.18
C GLN A 740 -16.24 -7.03 -26.96
N LEU A 741 -16.08 -8.29 -26.55
CA LEU A 741 -14.79 -8.97 -26.51
C LEU A 741 -14.54 -9.60 -27.87
N LYS A 742 -13.39 -9.30 -28.48
CA LYS A 742 -12.94 -9.93 -29.72
C LYS A 742 -11.71 -10.79 -29.50
N ASN A 743 -11.47 -11.73 -30.41
CA ASN A 743 -10.17 -12.40 -30.45
C ASN A 743 -9.17 -11.64 -31.34
N ASP A 744 -7.96 -12.17 -31.43
CA ASP A 744 -6.86 -11.69 -32.28
C ASP A 744 -7.17 -11.73 -33.80
N GLN A 745 -8.27 -12.35 -34.20
CA GLN A 745 -8.76 -12.41 -35.59
C GLN A 745 -9.96 -11.48 -35.82
N GLU A 746 -10.27 -10.59 -34.88
CA GLU A 746 -11.44 -9.69 -34.89
C GLU A 746 -12.79 -10.42 -34.82
N GLU A 747 -12.82 -11.71 -34.50
CA GLU A 747 -14.05 -12.46 -34.28
C GLU A 747 -14.66 -12.10 -32.93
N LYS A 748 -15.99 -11.92 -32.90
CA LYS A 748 -16.70 -11.47 -31.71
C LYS A 748 -17.03 -12.66 -30.82
N LEU A 749 -16.51 -12.65 -29.60
CA LEU A 749 -16.62 -13.74 -28.63
C LEU A 749 -17.82 -13.54 -27.70
N LEU A 750 -17.90 -12.37 -27.07
CA LEU A 750 -18.92 -12.00 -26.09
C LEU A 750 -19.38 -10.56 -26.29
N PHE A 751 -20.63 -10.30 -25.92
CA PHE A 751 -21.26 -8.99 -25.97
C PHE A 751 -21.83 -8.69 -24.60
N GLY A 752 -21.40 -7.56 -24.04
CA GLY A 752 -22.01 -7.01 -22.84
C GLY A 752 -23.48 -6.71 -23.06
N ILE A 753 -24.27 -6.83 -21.99
CA ILE A 753 -25.66 -6.36 -22.02
C ILE A 753 -25.68 -4.85 -22.30
N GLU A 754 -26.52 -4.46 -23.25
CA GLU A 754 -26.68 -3.07 -23.65
C GLU A 754 -27.27 -2.24 -22.50
N LEU A 755 -26.56 -1.17 -22.15
CA LEU A 755 -27.02 -0.14 -21.24
C LEU A 755 -27.80 0.90 -22.04
N THR A 756 -28.99 1.26 -21.59
CA THR A 756 -29.92 2.14 -22.31
C THR A 756 -30.43 3.26 -21.41
N ASP A 757 -30.98 4.31 -22.04
CA ASP A 757 -31.66 5.43 -21.39
C ASP A 757 -30.82 6.27 -20.42
N ILE A 758 -29.51 6.31 -20.62
CA ILE A 758 -28.59 7.05 -19.74
C ILE A 758 -28.53 8.52 -20.13
N ASP A 759 -28.71 9.42 -19.17
CA ASP A 759 -28.88 10.86 -19.43
C ASP A 759 -27.58 11.53 -19.93
N GLN A 760 -26.41 10.97 -19.62
CA GLN A 760 -25.10 11.51 -19.99
C GLN A 760 -24.22 10.41 -20.63
N GLU A 761 -23.55 10.72 -21.76
CA GLU A 761 -22.63 9.81 -22.44
C GLU A 761 -21.56 9.28 -21.49
N TYR A 762 -21.08 10.20 -20.64
CA TYR A 762 -20.09 9.96 -19.62
C TYR A 762 -20.52 8.89 -18.60
N ASP A 763 -21.77 8.94 -18.11
CA ASP A 763 -22.26 7.98 -17.13
C ASP A 763 -22.41 6.58 -17.74
N LEU A 764 -22.85 6.52 -19.00
CA LEU A 764 -22.93 5.28 -19.75
C LEU A 764 -21.56 4.63 -19.87
N ARG A 765 -20.59 5.41 -20.33
CA ARG A 765 -19.23 4.98 -20.55
C ARG A 765 -18.55 4.48 -19.27
N ASN A 766 -18.77 5.13 -18.13
CA ASN A 766 -18.25 4.65 -16.84
C ASN A 766 -18.90 3.35 -16.38
N GLN A 767 -20.22 3.23 -16.53
CA GLN A 767 -20.90 1.96 -16.24
C GLN A 767 -20.39 0.84 -17.17
N LEU A 768 -20.11 1.13 -18.45
CA LEU A 768 -19.50 0.16 -19.35
C LEU A 768 -18.10 -0.27 -18.88
N LYS A 769 -17.27 0.66 -18.39
CA LYS A 769 -15.94 0.34 -17.83
C LYS A 769 -16.06 -0.61 -16.63
N GLU A 770 -16.92 -0.30 -15.66
CA GLU A 770 -17.16 -1.16 -14.49
C GLU A 770 -17.68 -2.55 -14.89
N LYS A 771 -18.60 -2.61 -15.87
CA LYS A 771 -19.13 -3.88 -16.39
C LYS A 771 -18.06 -4.72 -17.09
N VAL A 772 -17.14 -4.09 -17.83
CA VAL A 772 -16.01 -4.79 -18.46
C VAL A 772 -15.05 -5.33 -17.39
N GLN A 773 -14.74 -4.55 -16.35
CA GLN A 773 -13.88 -4.99 -15.27
C GLN A 773 -14.46 -6.21 -14.53
N ASP A 774 -15.76 -6.19 -14.21
CA ASP A 774 -16.46 -7.34 -13.63
C ASP A 774 -16.43 -8.53 -14.60
N ALA A 775 -16.79 -8.32 -15.88
CA ALA A 775 -16.80 -9.40 -16.87
C ALA A 775 -15.43 -10.06 -17.04
N ILE A 776 -14.35 -9.28 -17.13
CA ILE A 776 -12.99 -9.81 -17.21
C ILE A 776 -12.65 -10.58 -15.93
N ALA A 777 -13.00 -10.07 -14.74
CA ALA A 777 -12.77 -10.79 -13.49
C ALA A 777 -13.50 -12.15 -13.47
N GLN A 778 -14.76 -12.20 -13.92
CA GLN A 778 -15.52 -13.45 -14.01
C GLN A 778 -14.95 -14.42 -15.05
N LEU A 779 -14.48 -13.91 -16.20
CA LEU A 779 -13.83 -14.72 -17.23
C LEU A 779 -12.52 -15.37 -16.74
N HIS A 780 -11.77 -14.70 -15.86
CA HIS A 780 -10.59 -15.30 -15.23
C HIS A 780 -10.94 -16.45 -14.27
N LEU A 781 -12.08 -16.38 -13.58
CA LEU A 781 -12.54 -17.42 -12.66
C LEU A 781 -13.08 -18.65 -13.40
N LYS A 782 -13.58 -18.48 -14.63
CA LYS A 782 -14.22 -19.52 -15.48
C LYS A 782 -15.48 -20.17 -14.90
N THR A 783 -15.83 -19.90 -13.64
CA THR A 783 -16.96 -20.52 -12.94
C THR A 783 -18.31 -19.97 -13.36
N HIS A 784 -18.34 -18.76 -13.95
CA HIS A 784 -19.57 -18.02 -14.24
C HIS A 784 -19.90 -17.93 -15.74
N LEU A 785 -19.17 -18.63 -16.60
CA LEU A 785 -19.48 -18.72 -18.04
C LEU A 785 -20.27 -20.02 -18.30
N ASN A 786 -21.55 -19.91 -18.63
CA ASN A 786 -22.48 -21.02 -18.66
C ASN A 786 -23.18 -21.19 -20.02
N THR A 787 -23.48 -22.43 -20.38
CA THR A 787 -24.35 -22.76 -21.53
C THR A 787 -25.78 -22.91 -21.03
N VAL A 788 -26.71 -22.08 -21.52
CA VAL A 788 -28.10 -22.02 -21.04
C VAL A 788 -29.09 -22.28 -22.19
N PRO A 789 -30.13 -23.12 -22.00
CA PRO A 789 -31.17 -23.35 -23.00
C PRO A 789 -32.15 -22.16 -23.08
N LYS A 790 -32.34 -21.60 -24.28
CA LYS A 790 -33.20 -20.44 -24.55
C LYS A 790 -34.02 -20.65 -25.82
N GLY A 791 -35.34 -20.73 -25.69
CA GLY A 791 -36.26 -20.78 -26.85
C GLY A 791 -36.10 -22.00 -27.78
N GLY A 792 -35.54 -23.11 -27.31
CA GLY A 792 -35.25 -24.30 -28.13
C GLY A 792 -33.86 -24.30 -28.79
N LYS A 793 -33.01 -23.33 -28.44
CA LYS A 793 -31.58 -23.23 -28.77
C LYS A 793 -30.76 -23.13 -27.48
N PHE A 794 -29.44 -23.04 -27.61
CA PHE A 794 -28.48 -22.85 -26.52
C PHE A 794 -27.69 -21.55 -26.73
N VAL A 795 -27.43 -20.82 -25.65
CA VAL A 795 -26.65 -19.58 -25.65
C VAL A 795 -25.59 -19.67 -24.56
N VAL A 796 -24.40 -19.11 -24.82
CA VAL A 796 -23.37 -18.95 -23.80
C VAL A 796 -23.59 -17.59 -23.12
N GLU A 797 -23.84 -17.62 -21.81
CA GLU A 797 -24.11 -16.45 -20.97
C GLU A 797 -23.01 -16.36 -19.88
N LEU A 798 -22.51 -15.15 -19.63
CA LEU A 798 -21.58 -14.83 -18.53
C LEU A 798 -22.38 -14.18 -17.41
N GLU A 799 -22.30 -14.73 -16.22
CA GLU A 799 -22.95 -14.22 -15.01
C GLU A 799 -21.94 -13.47 -14.12
N ASN A 800 -22.42 -12.56 -13.28
CA ASN A 800 -21.65 -11.97 -12.19
C ASN A 800 -21.68 -12.84 -10.93
N SER A 801 -21.00 -12.38 -9.88
CA SER A 801 -20.98 -13.06 -8.57
C SER A 801 -22.36 -13.18 -7.88
N THR A 802 -23.35 -12.37 -8.26
CA THR A 802 -24.74 -12.42 -7.75
C THR A 802 -25.67 -13.31 -8.58
N GLY A 803 -25.19 -13.86 -9.70
CA GLY A 803 -25.97 -14.70 -10.62
C GLY A 803 -26.76 -13.92 -11.68
N ASP A 804 -26.50 -12.61 -11.84
CA ASP A 804 -27.08 -11.81 -12.91
C ASP A 804 -26.24 -11.95 -14.18
N VAL A 805 -26.89 -12.15 -15.33
CA VAL A 805 -26.22 -12.18 -16.62
C VAL A 805 -25.64 -10.80 -16.92
N ILE A 806 -24.38 -10.74 -17.35
CA ILE A 806 -23.65 -9.51 -17.68
C ILE A 806 -23.16 -9.47 -19.13
N ALA A 807 -23.00 -10.62 -19.80
CA ALA A 807 -22.66 -10.71 -21.22
C ALA A 807 -23.20 -12.01 -21.86
N ASN A 808 -23.40 -12.01 -23.19
CA ASN A 808 -23.85 -13.16 -23.97
C ASN A 808 -23.01 -13.34 -25.24
N ALA A 809 -22.90 -14.55 -25.76
CA ALA A 809 -22.39 -14.78 -27.10
C ALA A 809 -23.34 -14.20 -28.17
N SER A 810 -22.80 -13.73 -29.31
CA SER A 810 -23.64 -13.23 -30.43
C SER A 810 -24.49 -14.31 -31.07
N GLU A 811 -24.01 -15.54 -31.06
CA GLU A 811 -24.62 -16.64 -31.79
C GLU A 811 -25.48 -17.50 -30.86
N GLU A 812 -26.67 -17.88 -31.33
CA GLU A 812 -27.51 -18.88 -30.70
C GLU A 812 -27.29 -20.23 -31.39
N PHE A 813 -26.93 -21.26 -30.62
CA PHE A 813 -26.56 -22.56 -31.14
C PHE A 813 -27.75 -23.52 -31.15
N LEU A 814 -27.84 -24.39 -32.17
CA LEU A 814 -28.93 -25.37 -32.27
C LEU A 814 -28.71 -26.57 -31.33
N LEU A 815 -27.46 -26.88 -31.00
CA LEU A 815 -27.06 -27.99 -30.16
C LEU A 815 -26.23 -27.49 -28.98
N GLU A 816 -26.42 -28.11 -27.81
CA GLU A 816 -25.67 -27.80 -26.58
C GLU A 816 -24.15 -27.96 -26.79
N VAL A 817 -23.75 -28.98 -27.55
CA VAL A 817 -22.34 -29.26 -27.87
C VAL A 817 -21.68 -28.14 -28.66
N GLU A 818 -22.43 -27.45 -29.54
CA GLU A 818 -21.91 -26.32 -30.31
C GLU A 818 -21.71 -25.09 -29.41
N ALA A 819 -22.65 -24.84 -28.48
CA ALA A 819 -22.50 -23.79 -27.49
C ALA A 819 -21.34 -24.07 -26.52
N ASP A 820 -21.18 -25.32 -26.07
CA ASP A 820 -20.04 -25.71 -25.24
C ASP A 820 -18.71 -25.57 -25.99
N ALA A 821 -18.67 -25.83 -27.29
CA ALA A 821 -17.49 -25.61 -28.11
C ALA A 821 -17.12 -24.12 -28.20
N HIS A 822 -18.11 -23.22 -28.31
CA HIS A 822 -17.90 -21.77 -28.27
C HIS A 822 -17.49 -21.29 -26.87
N LYS A 823 -18.09 -21.81 -25.81
CA LYS A 823 -17.64 -21.54 -24.43
C LYS A 823 -16.16 -21.90 -24.27
N ASN A 824 -15.77 -23.10 -24.71
CA ASN A 824 -14.38 -23.56 -24.63
C ASN A 824 -13.42 -22.69 -25.47
N SER A 825 -13.88 -22.10 -26.60
CA SER A 825 -13.05 -21.19 -27.38
C SER A 825 -12.80 -19.86 -26.66
N ILE A 826 -13.82 -19.34 -25.94
CA ILE A 826 -13.68 -18.15 -25.08
C ILE A 826 -12.69 -18.44 -23.95
N GLU A 827 -12.85 -19.56 -23.23
CA GLU A 827 -11.94 -19.95 -22.15
C GLU A 827 -10.50 -20.13 -22.65
N SER A 828 -10.33 -20.77 -23.81
CA SER A 828 -9.03 -20.96 -24.45
C SER A 828 -8.38 -19.64 -24.88
N PHE A 829 -9.16 -18.70 -25.40
CA PHE A 829 -8.68 -17.36 -25.73
C PHE A 829 -8.22 -16.62 -24.47
N MET A 830 -9.00 -16.65 -23.38
CA MET A 830 -8.61 -16.04 -22.11
C MET A 830 -7.34 -16.67 -21.55
N ASP A 831 -7.22 -18.00 -21.59
CA ASP A 831 -6.01 -18.71 -21.17
C ASP A 831 -4.79 -18.29 -21.98
N LYS A 832 -4.95 -18.18 -23.30
CA LYS A 832 -3.91 -17.71 -24.21
C LYS A 832 -3.43 -16.30 -23.84
N VAL A 833 -4.36 -15.36 -23.65
CA VAL A 833 -4.05 -13.97 -23.29
C VAL A 833 -3.32 -13.90 -21.94
N VAL A 834 -3.87 -14.54 -20.90
CA VAL A 834 -3.29 -14.58 -19.56
C VAL A 834 -1.89 -15.19 -19.59
N LEU A 835 -1.70 -16.27 -20.35
CA LEU A 835 -0.41 -16.96 -20.46
C LEU A 835 0.63 -16.16 -21.25
N SER A 836 0.20 -15.37 -22.24
CA SER A 836 1.09 -14.55 -23.06
C SER A 836 1.70 -13.38 -22.29
N GLU A 837 1.00 -12.87 -21.28
CA GLU A 837 1.40 -11.69 -20.49
C GLU A 837 1.83 -12.03 -19.06
N LYS A 838 1.97 -13.33 -18.78
CA LYS A 838 2.33 -13.80 -17.44
C LYS A 838 3.77 -13.47 -17.10
N ILE A 839 3.96 -12.84 -15.94
CA ILE A 839 5.28 -12.51 -15.40
C ILE A 839 5.42 -13.13 -14.01
N PHE A 840 6.40 -14.02 -13.86
CA PHE A 840 6.81 -14.52 -12.54
C PHE A 840 8.09 -13.82 -12.10
N VAL A 841 8.08 -13.23 -10.91
CA VAL A 841 9.29 -12.75 -10.23
C VAL A 841 9.64 -13.76 -9.15
N VAL A 842 10.63 -14.60 -9.44
CA VAL A 842 11.06 -15.69 -8.56
C VAL A 842 12.16 -15.18 -7.65
N GLU A 843 11.89 -15.15 -6.35
CA GLU A 843 12.85 -14.76 -5.34
C GLU A 843 13.69 -15.96 -4.92
N HIS A 844 15.01 -15.88 -5.12
CA HIS A 844 15.87 -17.02 -4.84
C HIS A 844 15.94 -17.32 -3.34
N ILE A 845 15.90 -16.31 -2.47
CA ILE A 845 15.88 -16.48 -1.00
C ILE A 845 14.75 -17.40 -0.51
N LEU A 846 13.63 -17.46 -1.24
CA LEU A 846 12.53 -18.36 -0.90
C LEU A 846 12.87 -19.82 -1.26
N LEU A 847 13.68 -20.06 -2.29
CA LEU A 847 14.14 -21.40 -2.73
C LEU A 847 15.29 -21.97 -1.89
N ARG A 848 15.67 -21.31 -0.79
CA ARG A 848 16.72 -21.79 0.12
C ARG A 848 16.38 -23.15 0.74
N PRO A 849 17.41 -23.96 1.07
CA PRO A 849 17.21 -25.16 1.88
C PRO A 849 16.66 -24.79 3.27
N ARG A 850 15.77 -25.62 3.81
CA ARG A 850 15.20 -25.47 5.17
C ARG A 850 15.36 -26.74 5.99
N ASN A 851 15.45 -27.90 5.35
CA ASN A 851 15.64 -29.20 5.99
C ASN A 851 17.09 -29.68 5.85
N THR A 852 17.70 -30.09 6.96
CA THR A 852 18.99 -30.82 6.99
C THR A 852 18.80 -32.33 6.90
N SER A 853 19.88 -33.04 6.54
CA SER A 853 20.09 -34.50 6.61
C SER A 853 19.70 -35.21 7.94
N LEU A 854 19.40 -34.47 9.03
CA LEU A 854 18.85 -35.00 10.29
C LEU A 854 17.31 -35.02 10.38
N ALA A 855 16.62 -34.36 9.44
CA ALA A 855 15.18 -34.36 9.28
C ALA A 855 14.83 -35.04 7.95
N ILE A 856 13.71 -35.75 7.89
CA ILE A 856 13.24 -36.40 6.65
C ILE A 856 13.18 -35.32 5.55
N PRO A 857 13.98 -35.43 4.46
CA PRO A 857 14.68 -36.61 3.92
C PRO A 857 16.20 -36.69 4.20
N PRO A 858 16.79 -37.90 4.10
CA PRO A 858 18.17 -38.19 4.53
C PRO A 858 19.28 -37.39 3.83
N ASP A 859 19.04 -36.85 2.63
CA ASP A 859 20.05 -36.11 1.85
C ASP A 859 19.92 -34.57 1.99
N GLY A 860 18.96 -34.08 2.79
CA GLY A 860 18.66 -32.65 2.93
C GLY A 860 17.98 -32.03 1.71
N ASP A 861 17.61 -30.76 1.78
CA ASP A 861 16.96 -30.06 0.65
C ASP A 861 17.89 -29.83 -0.55
N PRO A 862 17.35 -29.83 -1.78
CA PRO A 862 18.14 -29.57 -2.99
C PRO A 862 18.63 -28.12 -3.07
N PHE A 863 19.79 -27.92 -3.69
CA PHE A 863 20.37 -26.59 -3.89
C PHE A 863 20.14 -26.03 -5.30
N LEU A 864 20.12 -24.69 -5.39
CA LEU A 864 20.26 -23.98 -6.66
C LEU A 864 21.66 -24.25 -7.26
N PRO A 865 21.77 -24.30 -8.59
CA PRO A 865 23.07 -24.51 -9.22
C PRO A 865 23.95 -23.27 -9.02
N ILE A 866 25.26 -23.51 -8.87
CA ILE A 866 26.29 -22.48 -8.83
C ILE A 866 27.27 -22.71 -9.99
N CYS A 867 28.04 -21.68 -10.32
CA CYS A 867 29.11 -21.77 -11.32
C CYS A 867 30.34 -21.09 -10.75
N ILE A 868 31.22 -21.88 -10.13
CA ILE A 868 32.45 -21.43 -9.48
C ILE A 868 33.64 -22.05 -10.20
N ASP A 869 34.70 -21.26 -10.39
CA ASP A 869 35.98 -21.74 -10.91
C ASP A 869 36.65 -22.76 -9.96
N SER A 870 37.28 -23.77 -10.55
CA SER A 870 37.97 -24.85 -9.82
C SER A 870 39.11 -24.39 -8.89
N ASP A 871 39.56 -23.14 -9.01
CA ASP A 871 40.60 -22.53 -8.16
C ASP A 871 40.03 -21.80 -6.92
N CYS A 872 38.73 -21.90 -6.67
CA CYS A 872 38.02 -21.28 -5.55
C CYS A 872 38.24 -19.76 -5.44
N ARG A 873 38.42 -19.05 -6.57
CA ARG A 873 38.40 -17.59 -6.58
C ARG A 873 36.97 -17.08 -6.51
N LEU A 874 36.39 -17.16 -5.32
CA LEU A 874 35.03 -16.76 -5.02
C LEU A 874 34.85 -15.25 -5.27
N CYS A 875 33.96 -14.90 -6.19
CA CYS A 875 33.59 -13.52 -6.51
C CYS A 875 32.08 -13.27 -6.33
N GLY A 876 31.45 -13.92 -5.33
CA GLY A 876 30.02 -13.79 -5.04
C GLY A 876 29.09 -14.69 -5.85
N GLU A 877 29.63 -15.57 -6.69
CA GLU A 877 28.88 -16.57 -7.47
C GLU A 877 28.60 -17.86 -6.68
N GLU A 878 29.20 -17.99 -5.51
CA GLU A 878 28.98 -19.08 -4.56
C GLU A 878 27.64 -19.02 -3.83
N ASP A 879 27.02 -17.83 -3.78
CA ASP A 879 25.73 -17.61 -3.14
C ASP A 879 24.65 -17.32 -4.20
N PRO A 880 23.85 -18.33 -4.58
CA PRO A 880 22.79 -18.16 -5.55
C PRO A 880 21.50 -17.58 -4.96
N TYR A 881 21.45 -17.25 -3.67
CA TYR A 881 20.23 -16.89 -2.94
C TYR A 881 20.14 -15.40 -2.59
N SER A 882 21.22 -14.84 -2.03
CA SER A 882 21.23 -13.46 -1.52
C SER A 882 20.95 -12.43 -2.60
N PHE A 883 19.89 -11.62 -2.42
CA PHE A 883 19.57 -10.49 -3.29
C PHE A 883 19.50 -10.87 -4.78
N ARG A 884 19.05 -12.09 -5.10
CA ARG A 884 18.89 -12.56 -6.49
C ARG A 884 17.42 -12.85 -6.81
N ILE A 885 17.00 -12.41 -7.98
CA ILE A 885 15.68 -12.69 -8.55
C ILE A 885 15.80 -13.20 -9.98
N THR A 886 14.85 -14.04 -10.39
CA THR A 886 14.67 -14.42 -11.80
C THR A 886 13.29 -14.00 -12.27
N VAL A 887 13.24 -13.21 -13.34
CA VAL A 887 11.99 -12.84 -14.03
C VAL A 887 11.75 -13.85 -15.16
N VAL A 888 10.66 -14.60 -15.08
CA VAL A 888 10.26 -15.61 -16.08
C VAL A 888 9.05 -15.08 -16.85
N LEU A 889 9.20 -15.03 -18.18
CA LEU A 889 8.26 -14.43 -19.13
C LEU A 889 7.97 -15.43 -20.25
N ASN A 890 6.79 -15.29 -20.88
CA ASN A 890 6.49 -16.01 -22.12
C ASN A 890 7.33 -15.46 -23.28
N GLY A 891 8.00 -16.34 -24.01
CA GLY A 891 8.85 -16.01 -25.16
C GLY A 891 8.29 -16.44 -26.52
N GLU A 892 7.05 -16.90 -26.62
CA GLU A 892 6.47 -17.42 -27.89
C GLU A 892 5.19 -16.71 -28.31
N GLN A 893 4.41 -16.16 -27.36
CA GLN A 893 3.12 -15.51 -27.63
C GLN A 893 3.08 -14.06 -27.16
N GLY A 894 2.07 -13.29 -27.60
CA GLY A 894 1.84 -11.91 -27.21
C GLY A 894 2.87 -10.91 -27.75
N VAL A 895 2.95 -9.73 -27.13
CA VAL A 895 3.90 -8.65 -27.51
C VAL A 895 5.35 -9.10 -27.39
N ALA A 896 5.64 -10.12 -26.57
CA ALA A 896 6.95 -10.78 -26.48
C ALA A 896 7.41 -11.47 -27.79
N ASN A 897 6.49 -11.69 -28.74
CA ASN A 897 6.77 -12.14 -30.10
C ASN A 897 6.86 -10.98 -31.12
N GLY A 898 6.73 -9.71 -30.70
CA GLY A 898 6.90 -8.52 -31.53
C GLY A 898 8.33 -8.24 -32.00
N GLY A 899 9.23 -9.24 -31.91
CA GLY A 899 10.62 -9.18 -32.34
C GLY A 899 11.64 -8.89 -31.23
N ILE A 900 12.93 -9.04 -31.57
CA ILE A 900 14.07 -8.75 -30.68
C ILE A 900 14.10 -7.30 -30.15
N PRO A 901 13.68 -6.25 -30.89
CA PRO A 901 13.65 -4.89 -30.37
C PRO A 901 12.79 -4.74 -29.11
N PHE A 902 11.56 -5.29 -29.12
CA PHE A 902 10.67 -5.25 -27.95
C PHE A 902 11.29 -5.97 -26.75
N ARG A 903 11.89 -7.15 -26.95
CA ARG A 903 12.55 -7.86 -25.84
C ARG A 903 13.71 -7.09 -25.25
N ARG A 904 14.53 -6.43 -26.07
CA ARG A 904 15.62 -5.58 -25.57
C ARG A 904 15.09 -4.39 -24.77
N PHE A 905 13.99 -3.78 -25.25
CA PHE A 905 13.30 -2.73 -24.51
C PHE A 905 12.75 -3.25 -23.17
N ALA A 906 12.06 -4.39 -23.17
CA ALA A 906 11.55 -5.03 -21.98
C ALA A 906 12.67 -5.40 -20.99
N GLU A 907 13.76 -6.01 -21.46
CA GLU A 907 14.91 -6.34 -20.61
C GLU A 907 15.59 -5.10 -20.01
N LYS A 908 15.75 -4.03 -20.80
CA LYS A 908 16.28 -2.75 -20.31
C LYS A 908 15.35 -2.18 -19.24
N THR A 909 14.04 -2.18 -19.50
CA THR A 909 13.01 -1.68 -18.58
C THR A 909 13.00 -2.47 -17.27
N ILE A 910 12.96 -3.81 -17.34
CA ILE A 910 13.02 -4.68 -16.16
C ILE A 910 14.26 -4.37 -15.31
N ARG A 911 15.43 -4.16 -15.94
CA ARG A 911 16.67 -3.82 -15.22
C ARG A 911 16.63 -2.43 -14.58
N LEU A 912 16.01 -1.44 -15.23
CA LEU A 912 15.85 -0.10 -14.69
C LEU A 912 14.86 -0.05 -13.53
N GLU A 913 13.82 -0.87 -13.59
CA GLU A 913 12.78 -0.95 -12.56
C GLU A 913 13.14 -1.86 -11.39
N THR A 914 14.13 -2.75 -11.56
CA THR A 914 14.62 -3.61 -10.49
C THR A 914 15.45 -2.79 -9.48
N PRO A 915 15.25 -2.95 -8.16
CA PRO A 915 16.10 -2.33 -7.15
C PRO A 915 17.59 -2.61 -7.37
N ALA A 916 18.42 -1.57 -7.29
CA ALA A 916 19.83 -1.61 -7.73
C ALA A 916 20.72 -2.63 -6.98
N HIS A 917 20.32 -3.05 -5.78
CA HIS A 917 21.05 -4.05 -4.99
C HIS A 917 20.68 -5.50 -5.37
N LEU A 918 19.66 -5.71 -6.20
CA LEU A 918 19.21 -7.03 -6.64
C LEU A 918 19.85 -7.44 -7.97
N GLY A 919 20.38 -8.66 -8.01
CA GLY A 919 20.79 -9.33 -9.24
C GLY A 919 19.58 -9.92 -9.96
N VAL A 920 19.31 -9.45 -11.19
CA VAL A 920 18.19 -9.94 -12.01
C VAL A 920 18.65 -10.81 -13.18
N LYS A 921 18.10 -12.03 -13.24
CA LYS A 921 18.13 -12.91 -14.42
C LYS A 921 16.79 -12.82 -15.13
N ILE A 922 16.79 -12.70 -16.46
CA ILE A 922 15.57 -12.62 -17.27
C ILE A 922 15.53 -13.85 -18.17
N CYS A 923 14.40 -14.56 -18.16
CA CYS A 923 14.20 -15.80 -18.91
C CYS A 923 12.93 -15.69 -19.78
N TRP A 924 13.10 -15.74 -21.10
CA TRP A 924 12.01 -15.78 -22.08
C TRP A 924 11.69 -17.22 -22.48
N VAL A 925 10.83 -17.92 -21.76
CA VAL A 925 10.65 -19.37 -21.89
C VAL A 925 9.54 -19.74 -22.87
N SER A 926 9.55 -20.98 -23.38
CA SER A 926 8.42 -21.49 -24.18
C SER A 926 7.16 -21.62 -23.34
N GLU A 927 6.00 -21.69 -24.01
CA GLU A 927 4.71 -21.89 -23.37
C GLU A 927 4.69 -23.16 -22.49
N GLU A 928 5.19 -24.27 -23.04
CA GLU A 928 5.32 -25.55 -22.35
C GLU A 928 6.17 -25.43 -21.08
N GLN A 929 7.30 -24.71 -21.16
CA GLN A 929 8.18 -24.48 -20.00
C GLN A 929 7.51 -23.60 -18.95
N LEU A 930 6.77 -22.57 -19.37
CA LEU A 930 6.09 -21.64 -18.46
C LEU A 930 4.99 -22.33 -17.66
N VAL A 931 4.15 -23.11 -18.33
CA VAL A 931 3.06 -23.88 -17.69
C VAL A 931 3.64 -24.94 -16.74
N ALA A 932 4.66 -25.68 -17.19
CA ALA A 932 5.30 -26.69 -16.35
C ALA A 932 5.95 -26.06 -15.10
N PHE A 933 6.60 -24.90 -15.26
CA PHE A 933 7.17 -24.13 -14.15
C PHE A 933 6.09 -23.65 -13.18
N GLU A 934 5.02 -23.03 -13.67
CA GLU A 934 3.93 -22.53 -12.84
C GLU A 934 3.33 -23.62 -11.95
N ILE A 935 3.01 -24.78 -12.53
CA ILE A 935 2.39 -25.89 -11.78
C ILE A 935 3.27 -26.28 -10.59
N LYS A 936 4.58 -26.42 -10.79
CA LYS A 936 5.51 -26.79 -9.71
C LYS A 936 5.76 -25.65 -8.74
N TYR A 937 5.87 -24.43 -9.23
CA TYR A 937 6.12 -23.25 -8.40
C TYR A 937 4.94 -22.98 -7.45
N CYS A 938 3.72 -22.97 -7.97
CA CYS A 938 2.51 -22.76 -7.17
C CYS A 938 2.25 -23.94 -6.22
N ALA A 939 2.51 -25.18 -6.64
CA ALA A 939 2.42 -26.34 -5.77
C ALA A 939 3.39 -26.25 -4.58
N TRP A 940 4.62 -25.77 -4.80
CA TRP A 940 5.60 -25.57 -3.74
C TRP A 940 5.24 -24.40 -2.83
N LEU A 941 4.84 -23.26 -3.39
CA LEU A 941 4.36 -22.10 -2.61
C LEU A 941 3.16 -22.46 -1.73
N SER A 942 2.24 -23.29 -2.22
CA SER A 942 1.07 -23.74 -1.46
C SER A 942 1.44 -24.55 -0.22
N GLU A 943 2.52 -25.33 -0.28
CA GLU A 943 3.04 -26.01 0.90
C GLU A 943 3.77 -25.04 1.84
N LEU A 944 4.56 -24.12 1.28
CA LEU A 944 5.33 -23.13 2.04
C LEU A 944 4.44 -22.12 2.80
N ALA A 945 3.28 -21.80 2.24
CA ALA A 945 2.33 -20.85 2.81
C ALA A 945 1.72 -21.33 4.12
N LYS A 946 1.64 -22.64 4.33
CA LYS A 946 1.07 -23.23 5.55
C LYS A 946 1.77 -22.71 6.82
N PRO A 947 1.08 -22.66 7.97
CA PRO A 947 1.67 -22.18 9.22
C PRO A 947 2.68 -23.21 9.75
N GLU A 948 2.38 -24.50 9.53
CA GLU A 948 3.26 -25.64 9.78
C GLU A 948 3.38 -26.48 8.49
N PRO A 949 4.31 -26.13 7.57
CA PRO A 949 4.55 -26.91 6.35
C PRO A 949 5.01 -28.33 6.68
N ASN A 950 4.56 -29.32 5.89
CA ASN A 950 5.07 -30.68 6.01
C ASN A 950 6.50 -30.76 5.43
N PRO A 951 7.53 -31.12 6.21
CA PRO A 951 8.91 -31.12 5.72
C PRO A 951 9.15 -32.02 4.51
N GLY A 952 8.51 -33.18 4.44
CA GLY A 952 8.67 -34.14 3.35
C GLY A 952 8.00 -33.67 2.06
N ASP A 953 6.76 -33.16 2.16
CA ASP A 953 6.05 -32.61 0.99
C ASP A 953 6.76 -31.35 0.46
N LEU A 954 7.23 -30.49 1.36
CA LEU A 954 7.96 -29.28 1.02
C LEU A 954 9.26 -29.61 0.28
N HIS A 955 10.02 -30.60 0.78
CA HIS A 955 11.22 -31.10 0.13
C HIS A 955 10.94 -31.64 -1.28
N ASN A 956 10.01 -32.58 -1.41
CA ASN A 956 9.71 -33.24 -2.68
C ASN A 956 9.28 -32.22 -3.75
N ARG A 957 8.43 -31.26 -3.36
CA ARG A 957 8.00 -30.18 -4.26
C ARG A 957 9.15 -29.24 -4.64
N LEU A 958 10.08 -28.97 -3.71
CA LEU A 958 11.27 -28.17 -3.99
C LEU A 958 12.22 -28.88 -4.97
N VAL A 959 12.39 -30.21 -4.86
CA VAL A 959 13.18 -31.01 -5.82
C VAL A 959 12.62 -30.89 -7.23
N GLU A 960 11.32 -31.11 -7.39
CA GLU A 960 10.65 -30.98 -8.69
C GLU A 960 10.75 -29.55 -9.25
N LEU A 961 10.59 -28.54 -8.40
CA LEU A 961 10.71 -27.14 -8.80
C LEU A 961 12.12 -26.78 -9.25
N ILE A 962 13.14 -27.16 -8.49
CA ILE A 962 14.55 -26.86 -8.82
C ILE A 962 14.97 -27.58 -10.11
N ASP A 963 14.49 -28.81 -10.36
CA ASP A 963 14.77 -29.53 -11.60
C ASP A 963 14.23 -28.80 -12.83
N ILE A 964 12.98 -28.31 -12.77
CA ILE A 964 12.42 -27.47 -13.85
C ILE A 964 13.16 -26.14 -13.95
N PHE A 965 13.41 -25.47 -12.82
CA PHE A 965 14.03 -24.15 -12.77
C PHE A 965 15.44 -24.14 -13.38
N LYS A 966 16.22 -25.20 -13.16
CA LYS A 966 17.55 -25.41 -13.77
C LYS A 966 17.50 -25.55 -15.28
N ASN A 967 16.40 -26.12 -15.80
CA ASN A 967 16.22 -26.43 -17.21
C ASN A 967 15.50 -25.33 -18.00
N LEU A 968 15.09 -24.23 -17.36
CA LEU A 968 14.50 -23.08 -18.06
C LEU A 968 15.49 -22.47 -19.05
N LYS A 969 15.11 -22.51 -20.34
CA LYS A 969 15.90 -21.96 -21.44
C LYS A 969 15.12 -20.85 -22.12
N SER A 970 15.85 -19.76 -22.41
CA SER A 970 15.28 -18.69 -23.21
C SER A 970 15.15 -19.14 -24.67
N VAL A 971 13.96 -18.99 -25.23
CA VAL A 971 13.67 -19.20 -26.65
C VAL A 971 13.95 -17.89 -27.37
N TYR A 972 14.85 -17.90 -28.36
CA TYR A 972 15.13 -16.73 -29.19
C TYR A 972 14.68 -16.98 -30.63
N PRO A 973 14.08 -15.98 -31.31
CA PRO A 973 13.75 -16.10 -32.73
C PRO A 973 15.02 -16.31 -33.57
N GLN A 974 14.91 -17.11 -34.64
CA GLN A 974 16.03 -17.34 -35.57
C GLN A 974 16.51 -16.02 -36.17
N ALA A 975 17.82 -15.79 -36.15
CA ALA A 975 18.43 -14.62 -36.76
C ALA A 975 18.70 -14.87 -38.24
N THR A 976 18.44 -13.88 -39.09
CA THR A 976 18.74 -13.91 -40.53
C THR A 976 20.01 -13.12 -40.82
N LEU A 977 20.83 -13.62 -41.74
CA LEU A 977 21.98 -12.87 -42.27
C LEU A 977 21.45 -11.85 -43.28
N HIS A 978 21.89 -10.59 -43.16
CA HIS A 978 21.52 -9.52 -44.09
C HIS A 978 21.83 -9.95 -45.53
N ASP A 979 20.79 -10.09 -46.35
CA ASP A 979 20.92 -10.34 -47.78
C ASP A 979 20.83 -9.01 -48.55
N CYS A 980 21.89 -8.68 -49.29
CA CYS A 980 21.95 -7.47 -50.10
C CYS A 980 21.15 -7.57 -51.41
N GLU A 981 20.68 -8.76 -51.81
CA GLU A 981 19.86 -8.98 -53.01
C GLU A 981 18.36 -8.95 -52.71
N ASP A 982 17.92 -9.68 -51.68
CA ASP A 982 16.49 -9.82 -51.33
C ASP A 982 16.01 -8.86 -50.23
N GLY A 983 16.93 -8.26 -49.46
CA GLY A 983 16.61 -7.24 -48.44
C GLY A 983 15.82 -7.76 -47.23
N ASP A 984 15.73 -9.08 -47.03
CA ASP A 984 15.07 -9.64 -45.84
C ASP A 984 15.93 -9.41 -44.59
N ASP A 985 15.48 -8.46 -43.78
CA ASP A 985 16.24 -7.80 -42.72
C ASP A 985 15.52 -7.77 -41.37
N GLU A 986 14.44 -8.52 -41.24
CA GLU A 986 13.56 -8.43 -40.06
C GLU A 986 14.28 -8.81 -38.75
N ASN A 987 15.26 -9.72 -38.77
CA ASN A 987 16.05 -10.09 -37.60
C ASN A 987 17.56 -10.30 -37.87
N ARG A 988 18.25 -9.21 -38.23
CA ARG A 988 19.70 -9.23 -38.53
C ARG A 988 20.55 -9.80 -37.39
N VAL A 989 21.43 -10.76 -37.71
CA VAL A 989 22.50 -11.23 -36.81
C VAL A 989 23.35 -10.03 -36.35
N ARG A 990 23.43 -9.82 -35.03
CA ARG A 990 24.37 -8.89 -34.40
C ARG A 990 25.36 -9.68 -33.56
N LEU A 991 26.64 -9.63 -33.95
CA LEU A 991 27.73 -10.21 -33.17
C LEU A 991 27.64 -9.74 -31.70
N ASN A 992 27.68 -10.69 -30.77
CA ASN A 992 27.49 -10.50 -29.32
C ASN A 992 26.08 -10.07 -28.87
N SER A 993 25.05 -10.18 -29.71
CA SER A 993 23.67 -9.74 -29.35
C SER A 993 22.53 -10.58 -29.94
N THR A 994 22.86 -11.67 -30.65
CA THR A 994 21.91 -12.68 -31.16
C THR A 994 22.52 -14.06 -30.97
N ILE A 995 21.74 -15.03 -30.48
CA ILE A 995 22.10 -16.45 -30.46
C ILE A 995 21.95 -16.99 -31.89
N ILE A 996 22.97 -17.70 -32.37
CA ILE A 996 23.00 -18.34 -33.70
C ILE A 996 22.50 -19.78 -33.57
#